data_AF-A0A2D6SRU2-F1
#
_entry.id   AF-A0A2D6SRU2-F1
#
_cell.length_a   1.000
_cell.length_b   1.000
_cell.length_c   1.000
_cell.angle_alpha   90.00
_cell.angle_beta   90.00
_cell.angle_gamma   90.00
#
_symmetry.space_group_name_H-M   'P 1'
#
loop_
_entity.id
_entity.type
_entity.pdbx_description
1 polymer ?
#
loop_
_entity_poly.entity_id
_entity_poly.type
_entity_poly.pdbx_seq_one_letter_code
_entity_poly.pdbx_strand_id
1 'polypeptide(L)'
;MHSRLLLLAAIVIFVTSPRAQAEAPTPALARPGKLLVDDDFTTVRDKKWMKLAGDWQVRAGLGEWKQRDGFYRSDWHPGGGHTPVMAYRGACRDVIVECTFRYGKRTEAYHDQCFRIALDNRDAYTGHVVSAWANRNNNFIDRGFLLQHIHKTPEKVTLKDLRLDKQHLHVDPDVWYTALLEVVGDEVLFRLGDDHIAYGKYDELDTDKTSLSLTLGKSPHDLKRLRIWQALPNPDWNANKQKLLAQRPIHTKPYATALPDRPVHLAMGFRVGEVNQESAIVWTKVTEAPTRNNEGKRVVGQLGPRVILNMKQGARQADKYTPLPTAVRDMEGACPGARGQVRATWSLQDDFSGARSTEWIDVLEADDFTHQFALTNLKPGSRYQLKIEARPSGGEKATAVASGSFGTAADSDAWQDVRFAVVTGQGYKDVDHPQGFHIYEAMRKMPLDFLVATGDSVYYDSERPQARTIELARYHWQRMYSLPRIVELHRSVPGYWEKDDHDTLSDDVFPNKKPIWMLPMTWNDGLRLFREQTPMGKNTFRTIRWGRGLQVWFTENRDFRSDNTDPDGPNKSIWGKQQRQWLMDSILASDADFRVLVSPCPIVGPDRPNKNDNHANEGFFHEGNLFRQWTKQQKLKNFYVCCGDRHWQYLSVDPATGLREFSCGPASDAHASGSPGQDPDVQAYHNVQGGYLSVSVTQEQGRPSIAFRFHGVDGRVDYEYRDRNP
;
A
#
# COMPACT_ATOMS: atom_id res chain seq x y z
N MET A 1 17.74 71.40 -2.71
CA MET A 1 18.04 70.35 -1.71
C MET A 1 17.69 69.00 -2.33
N HIS A 2 18.70 68.24 -2.75
CA HIS A 2 18.54 66.93 -3.40
C HIS A 2 18.83 65.83 -2.36
N SER A 3 17.81 65.06 -1.96
CA SER A 3 18.00 63.88 -1.09
C SER A 3 18.36 62.67 -1.94
N ARG A 4 19.58 62.16 -1.77
CA ARG A 4 20.02 60.86 -2.27
C ARG A 4 19.66 59.79 -1.24
N LEU A 5 18.85 58.81 -1.64
CA LEU A 5 18.59 57.59 -0.87
C LEU A 5 19.69 56.56 -1.24
N LEU A 6 20.51 56.18 -0.26
CA LEU A 6 21.51 55.11 -0.39
C LEU A 6 20.82 53.75 -0.17
N LEU A 7 20.81 52.91 -1.21
CA LEU A 7 20.36 51.53 -1.14
C LEU A 7 21.55 50.64 -0.72
N LEU A 8 21.54 50.10 0.50
CA LEU A 8 22.51 49.08 0.92
C LEU A 8 22.07 47.72 0.36
N ALA A 9 22.81 47.19 -0.60
CA ALA A 9 22.65 45.81 -1.08
C ALA A 9 23.43 44.86 -0.15
N ALA A 10 22.73 44.06 0.65
CA ALA A 10 23.33 42.98 1.41
C ALA A 10 23.59 41.79 0.47
N ILE A 11 24.85 41.59 0.08
CA ILE A 11 25.29 40.40 -0.64
C ILE A 11 25.39 39.25 0.37
N VAL A 12 24.42 38.34 0.36
CA VAL A 12 24.50 37.08 1.09
C VAL A 12 25.34 36.10 0.26
N ILE A 13 26.62 35.97 0.61
CA ILE A 13 27.49 34.93 0.06
C ILE A 13 27.13 33.61 0.77
N PHE A 14 26.42 32.71 0.08
CA PHE A 14 26.33 31.32 0.50
C PHE A 14 27.67 30.64 0.28
N VAL A 15 28.50 30.59 1.33
CA VAL A 15 29.65 29.69 1.37
C VAL A 15 29.10 28.27 1.61
N THR A 16 28.85 27.54 0.52
CA THR A 16 28.64 26.09 0.63
C THR A 16 30.00 25.45 0.86
N SER A 17 30.33 25.15 2.11
CA SER A 17 31.45 24.25 2.41
C SER A 17 31.15 22.89 1.75
N PRO A 18 32.07 22.31 0.94
CA PRO A 18 31.88 20.96 0.45
C PRO A 18 31.79 20.02 1.66
N ARG A 19 30.71 19.26 1.76
CA ARG A 19 30.54 18.23 2.79
C ARG A 19 31.70 17.24 2.59
N ALA A 20 32.59 17.15 3.57
CA ALA A 20 33.72 16.22 3.54
C ALA A 20 33.22 14.79 3.31
N GLN A 21 34.02 13.96 2.64
CA GLN A 21 33.74 12.53 2.47
C GLN A 21 33.55 11.92 3.87
N ALA A 22 32.35 11.42 4.17
CA ALA A 22 32.09 10.76 5.44
C ALA A 22 33.01 9.52 5.53
N GLU A 23 33.81 9.43 6.59
CA GLU A 23 34.61 8.24 6.86
C GLU A 23 33.68 7.01 7.03
N ALA A 24 34.21 5.83 6.72
CA ALA A 24 33.45 4.59 6.90
C ALA A 24 33.10 4.42 8.39
N PRO A 25 31.84 4.14 8.74
CA PRO A 25 31.49 3.88 10.13
C PRO A 25 32.29 2.67 10.64
N THR A 26 32.82 2.74 11.87
CA THR A 26 33.56 1.61 12.46
C THR A 26 32.58 0.51 12.86
N PRO A 27 32.79 -0.78 12.48
CA PRO A 27 31.95 -1.90 12.90
C PRO A 27 31.64 -1.90 14.41
N ALA A 28 30.38 -2.12 14.74
CA ALA A 28 29.86 -1.97 16.10
C ALA A 28 29.16 -3.24 16.62
N LEU A 29 28.42 -3.93 15.75
CA LEU A 29 27.83 -5.24 16.05
C LEU A 29 28.92 -6.34 16.00
N ALA A 30 29.90 -6.17 15.11
CA ALA A 30 30.94 -7.15 14.84
C ALA A 30 32.35 -6.57 14.93
N ARG A 31 33.34 -7.44 15.13
CA ARG A 31 34.77 -7.18 14.87
C ARG A 31 35.16 -7.83 13.53
N PRO A 32 35.91 -7.16 12.64
CA PRO A 32 36.39 -7.78 11.41
C PRO A 32 37.32 -8.97 11.69
N GLY A 33 36.96 -10.14 11.18
CA GLY A 33 37.80 -11.32 11.15
C GLY A 33 38.57 -11.43 9.83
N LYS A 34 38.58 -12.63 9.23
CA LYS A 34 39.25 -12.87 7.94
C LYS A 34 38.60 -12.03 6.82
N LEU A 35 39.42 -11.29 6.07
CA LEU A 35 39.00 -10.62 4.84
C LEU A 35 38.75 -11.69 3.75
N LEU A 36 37.52 -11.75 3.26
CA LEU A 36 37.05 -12.72 2.26
C LEU A 36 37.12 -12.15 0.84
N VAL A 37 36.71 -10.88 0.67
CA VAL A 37 36.74 -10.16 -0.61
C VAL A 37 37.22 -8.75 -0.38
N ASP A 38 38.15 -8.30 -1.22
CA ASP A 38 38.51 -6.89 -1.39
C ASP A 38 38.44 -6.57 -2.89
N ASP A 39 37.40 -5.84 -3.26
CA ASP A 39 37.09 -5.50 -4.64
C ASP A 39 37.15 -3.98 -4.79
N ASP A 40 38.22 -3.49 -5.42
CA ASP A 40 38.46 -2.08 -5.73
C ASP A 40 37.86 -1.65 -7.07
N PHE A 41 37.13 -2.56 -7.72
CA PHE A 41 36.51 -2.39 -9.02
C PHE A 41 37.45 -2.02 -10.19
N THR A 42 38.74 -2.35 -10.08
CA THR A 42 39.73 -2.11 -11.16
C THR A 42 39.69 -3.15 -12.29
N THR A 43 39.00 -4.28 -12.08
CA THR A 43 38.88 -5.34 -13.10
C THR A 43 37.63 -5.17 -13.97
N VAL A 44 37.77 -5.32 -15.29
CA VAL A 44 36.62 -5.35 -16.21
C VAL A 44 35.78 -6.61 -15.98
N ARG A 45 34.47 -6.46 -15.82
CA ARG A 45 33.52 -7.56 -15.58
C ARG A 45 32.55 -7.69 -16.73
N ASP A 46 32.16 -8.93 -17.03
CA ASP A 46 31.06 -9.23 -17.94
C ASP A 46 29.93 -9.95 -17.17
N LYS A 47 28.97 -10.51 -17.92
CA LYS A 47 27.84 -11.26 -17.36
C LYS A 47 28.24 -12.67 -16.85
N LYS A 48 29.47 -13.13 -17.11
CA LYS A 48 29.98 -14.43 -16.67
C LYS A 48 30.61 -14.30 -15.29
N TRP A 49 30.67 -15.43 -14.59
CA TRP A 49 31.32 -15.50 -13.29
C TRP A 49 32.84 -15.44 -13.46
N MET A 50 33.45 -14.50 -12.75
CA MET A 50 34.89 -14.31 -12.63
C MET A 50 35.34 -14.69 -11.22
N LYS A 51 36.47 -15.38 -11.11
CA LYS A 51 37.05 -15.75 -9.81
C LYS A 51 37.70 -14.53 -9.14
N LEU A 52 37.46 -14.38 -7.84
CA LEU A 52 38.14 -13.44 -6.94
C LEU A 52 39.10 -14.21 -6.01
N ALA A 53 39.68 -13.53 -5.01
CA ALA A 53 40.48 -14.19 -3.99
C ALA A 53 39.69 -15.31 -3.28
N GLY A 54 40.35 -16.44 -3.00
CA GLY A 54 39.71 -17.63 -2.41
C GLY A 54 38.70 -18.30 -3.35
N ASP A 55 37.57 -18.72 -2.77
CA ASP A 55 36.47 -19.39 -3.49
C ASP A 55 35.37 -18.42 -3.94
N TRP A 56 35.60 -17.11 -3.80
CA TRP A 56 34.64 -16.10 -4.17
C TRP A 56 34.62 -15.87 -5.68
N GLN A 57 33.44 -15.56 -6.20
CA GLN A 57 33.23 -15.20 -7.59
C GLN A 57 32.40 -13.93 -7.69
N VAL A 58 32.56 -13.17 -8.77
CA VAL A 58 31.79 -11.97 -9.07
C VAL A 58 31.30 -11.99 -10.51
N ARG A 59 30.15 -11.36 -10.77
CA ARG A 59 29.70 -10.99 -12.11
C ARG A 59 28.97 -9.66 -12.11
N ALA A 60 29.15 -8.90 -13.19
CA ALA A 60 28.30 -7.77 -13.49
C ALA A 60 27.01 -8.31 -14.12
N GLY A 61 25.96 -8.40 -13.30
CA GLY A 61 24.65 -8.90 -13.69
C GLY A 61 23.90 -7.91 -14.59
N LEU A 62 22.57 -7.86 -14.45
CA LEU A 62 21.68 -6.99 -15.21
C LEU A 62 22.16 -5.52 -15.19
N GLY A 63 21.73 -4.72 -16.17
CA GLY A 63 22.22 -3.35 -16.39
C GLY A 63 23.45 -3.24 -17.29
N GLU A 64 23.86 -2.01 -17.58
CA GLU A 64 25.12 -1.71 -18.25
C GLU A 64 26.19 -1.36 -17.22
N TRP A 65 27.42 -1.83 -17.46
CA TRP A 65 28.52 -1.61 -16.53
C TRP A 65 29.75 -1.14 -17.29
N LYS A 66 30.37 -0.07 -16.79
CA LYS A 66 31.52 0.57 -17.45
C LYS A 66 32.57 0.92 -16.40
N GLN A 67 33.79 0.46 -16.61
CA GLN A 67 34.92 0.90 -15.82
C GLN A 67 35.20 2.38 -16.07
N ARG A 68 35.54 3.09 -15.00
CA ARG A 68 35.99 4.48 -15.01
C ARG A 68 37.25 4.59 -14.16
N ASP A 69 37.95 5.70 -14.29
CA ASP A 69 39.14 5.95 -13.48
C ASP A 69 38.74 6.08 -11.99
N GLY A 70 39.18 5.12 -11.18
CA GLY A 70 38.91 5.04 -9.75
C GLY A 70 37.50 4.60 -9.32
N PHE A 71 36.63 4.14 -10.23
CA PHE A 71 35.32 3.55 -9.88
C PHE A 71 34.67 2.75 -11.02
N TYR A 72 33.68 1.93 -10.68
CA TYR A 72 32.81 1.24 -11.64
C TYR A 72 31.45 1.94 -11.74
N ARG A 73 31.00 2.24 -12.95
CA ARG A 73 29.69 2.86 -13.18
C ARG A 73 28.69 1.83 -13.69
N SER A 74 27.52 1.81 -13.05
CA SER A 74 26.31 1.20 -13.61
C SER A 74 25.51 2.24 -14.41
N ASP A 75 24.77 1.75 -15.40
CA ASP A 75 23.84 2.53 -16.21
C ASP A 75 22.64 1.65 -16.61
N TRP A 76 21.56 2.29 -17.05
CA TRP A 76 20.34 1.60 -17.47
C TRP A 76 19.58 2.40 -18.54
N HIS A 77 19.07 1.70 -19.55
CA HIS A 77 18.25 2.28 -20.62
C HIS A 77 16.82 1.70 -20.63
N PRO A 78 15.81 2.47 -21.08
CA PRO A 78 14.44 1.98 -21.26
C PRO A 78 14.40 0.70 -22.09
N GLY A 79 13.72 -0.34 -21.59
CA GLY A 79 13.68 -1.67 -22.21
C GLY A 79 14.74 -2.65 -21.68
N GLY A 80 15.71 -2.20 -20.88
CA GLY A 80 16.77 -3.03 -20.29
C GLY A 80 16.33 -4.02 -19.20
N GLY A 81 15.02 -4.15 -18.96
CA GLY A 81 14.45 -5.05 -17.95
C GLY A 81 14.73 -4.59 -16.50
N HIS A 82 15.37 -5.44 -15.71
CA HIS A 82 15.65 -5.17 -14.29
C HIS A 82 16.73 -4.10 -14.08
N THR A 83 16.72 -3.46 -12.91
CA THR A 83 17.75 -2.49 -12.50
C THR A 83 19.15 -3.14 -12.39
N PRO A 84 20.26 -2.36 -12.44
CA PRO A 84 21.60 -2.92 -12.37
C PRO A 84 21.89 -3.74 -11.10
N VAL A 85 22.55 -4.88 -11.28
CA VAL A 85 22.94 -5.79 -10.17
C VAL A 85 24.38 -6.27 -10.30
N MET A 86 25.19 -6.11 -9.26
CA MET A 86 26.49 -6.78 -9.12
C MET A 86 26.30 -7.97 -8.17
N ALA A 87 26.68 -9.18 -8.59
CA ALA A 87 26.47 -10.39 -7.80
C ALA A 87 27.80 -11.05 -7.42
N TYR A 88 27.90 -11.45 -6.16
CA TYR A 88 29.02 -12.16 -5.58
C TYR A 88 28.53 -13.53 -5.08
N ARG A 89 29.35 -14.56 -5.29
CA ARG A 89 29.07 -15.92 -4.83
C ARG A 89 30.21 -16.39 -3.94
N GLY A 90 29.86 -16.88 -2.77
CA GLY A 90 30.79 -17.31 -1.74
C GLY A 90 30.04 -17.55 -0.44
N ALA A 91 30.58 -18.42 0.41
CA ALA A 91 29.93 -18.82 1.65
C ALA A 91 30.45 -17.99 2.85
N CYS A 92 29.53 -17.51 3.67
CA CYS A 92 29.80 -16.92 4.98
C CYS A 92 28.55 -17.05 5.86
N ARG A 93 28.71 -17.19 7.18
CA ARG A 93 27.58 -17.17 8.12
C ARG A 93 27.45 -15.79 8.75
N ASP A 94 28.42 -15.42 9.57
CA ASP A 94 28.55 -14.07 10.13
C ASP A 94 29.41 -13.21 9.20
N VAL A 95 28.93 -12.01 8.86
CA VAL A 95 29.54 -11.21 7.80
C VAL A 95 29.51 -9.70 8.09
N ILE A 96 30.61 -9.03 7.73
CA ILE A 96 30.68 -7.58 7.58
C ILE A 96 30.80 -7.28 6.09
N VAL A 97 29.90 -6.46 5.55
CA VAL A 97 29.95 -5.97 4.18
C VAL A 97 30.09 -4.46 4.22
N GLU A 98 31.17 -3.94 3.66
CA GLU A 98 31.38 -2.51 3.49
C GLU A 98 31.41 -2.18 1.99
N CYS A 99 30.60 -1.22 1.55
CA CYS A 99 30.58 -0.78 0.16
C CYS A 99 30.57 0.74 0.04
N THR A 100 31.56 1.28 -0.67
CA THR A 100 31.60 2.70 -1.03
C THR A 100 30.91 2.91 -2.38
N PHE A 101 29.87 3.73 -2.40
CA PHE A 101 29.06 3.98 -3.60
C PHE A 101 28.62 5.44 -3.70
N ARG A 102 28.10 5.82 -4.87
CA ARG A 102 27.57 7.16 -5.13
C ARG A 102 26.35 7.08 -6.03
N TYR A 103 25.29 7.80 -5.66
CA TYR A 103 24.12 8.01 -6.51
C TYR A 103 24.48 9.00 -7.62
N GLY A 104 24.17 8.71 -8.88
CA GLY A 104 24.21 9.72 -9.94
C GLY A 104 22.93 10.54 -10.01
N LYS A 105 22.95 11.64 -10.76
CA LYS A 105 21.79 12.54 -10.91
C LYS A 105 20.62 11.87 -11.64
N ARG A 106 19.41 12.32 -11.29
CA ARG A 106 18.17 12.01 -12.02
C ARG A 106 17.99 12.99 -13.17
N THR A 107 18.62 12.71 -14.32
CA THR A 107 18.44 13.50 -15.54
C THR A 107 17.22 13.08 -16.34
N GLU A 108 16.78 11.82 -16.20
CA GLU A 108 15.62 11.28 -16.90
C GLU A 108 14.45 10.97 -15.97
N ALA A 109 13.22 10.99 -16.50
CA ALA A 109 12.01 10.73 -15.72
C ALA A 109 11.95 9.31 -15.15
N TYR A 110 12.54 8.33 -15.85
CA TYR A 110 12.62 6.94 -15.40
C TYR A 110 13.74 6.68 -14.39
N HIS A 111 14.61 7.67 -14.11
CA HIS A 111 15.67 7.51 -13.13
C HIS A 111 15.10 7.37 -11.72
N ASP A 112 15.48 6.28 -11.08
CA ASP A 112 15.37 6.07 -9.65
C ASP A 112 16.76 5.91 -9.03
N GLN A 113 16.84 6.24 -7.74
CA GLN A 113 18.06 6.27 -6.94
C GLN A 113 17.86 5.35 -5.74
N CYS A 114 18.52 4.19 -5.78
CA CYS A 114 18.57 3.26 -4.67
C CYS A 114 19.92 2.54 -4.63
N PHE A 115 20.29 2.11 -3.44
CA PHE A 115 21.41 1.23 -3.19
C PHE A 115 20.95 0.13 -2.24
N ARG A 116 21.40 -1.10 -2.48
CA ARG A 116 21.05 -2.25 -1.66
C ARG A 116 22.22 -3.20 -1.51
N ILE A 117 22.37 -3.74 -0.32
CA ILE A 117 23.14 -4.96 -0.04
C ILE A 117 22.14 -6.05 0.33
N ALA A 118 22.12 -7.15 -0.42
CA ALA A 118 21.32 -8.32 -0.10
C ALA A 118 22.21 -9.54 0.11
N LEU A 119 21.89 -10.32 1.13
CA LEU A 119 22.53 -11.58 1.48
C LEU A 119 21.50 -12.70 1.34
N ASP A 120 21.85 -13.75 0.58
CA ASP A 120 20.92 -14.83 0.24
C ASP A 120 21.51 -16.20 0.59
N ASN A 121 20.66 -17.12 1.03
CA ASN A 121 20.93 -18.55 1.05
C ASN A 121 20.15 -19.21 -0.10
N ARG A 122 20.72 -19.18 -1.30
CA ARG A 122 19.99 -19.62 -2.51
C ARG A 122 19.75 -21.12 -2.57
N ASP A 123 20.48 -21.88 -1.77
CA ASP A 123 20.33 -23.33 -1.69
C ASP A 123 19.21 -23.73 -0.72
N ALA A 124 18.88 -22.86 0.25
CA ALA A 124 17.79 -23.10 1.22
C ALA A 124 16.42 -22.62 0.72
N TYR A 125 16.31 -21.39 0.18
CA TYR A 125 15.02 -20.86 -0.31
C TYR A 125 15.19 -19.69 -1.29
N THR A 126 14.09 -19.32 -1.95
CA THR A 126 14.05 -18.13 -2.83
C THR A 126 13.75 -16.90 -2.00
N GLY A 127 14.62 -15.89 -1.99
CA GLY A 127 14.39 -14.70 -1.18
C GLY A 127 15.68 -14.00 -0.77
N HIS A 128 15.62 -13.29 0.34
CA HIS A 128 16.74 -12.57 0.94
C HIS A 128 16.75 -12.87 2.43
N VAL A 129 17.85 -13.47 2.93
CA VAL A 129 18.08 -13.62 4.37
C VAL A 129 18.08 -12.25 5.01
N VAL A 130 18.83 -11.32 4.40
CA VAL A 130 18.81 -9.88 4.70
C VAL A 130 18.75 -9.09 3.40
N SER A 131 17.90 -8.07 3.36
CA SER A 131 17.82 -7.07 2.30
C SER A 131 17.93 -5.68 2.93
N ALA A 132 19.11 -5.06 2.84
CA ALA A 132 19.42 -3.77 3.43
C ALA A 132 19.44 -2.68 2.36
N TRP A 133 18.56 -1.68 2.45
CA TRP A 133 18.40 -0.67 1.41
C TRP A 133 18.59 0.76 1.90
N ALA A 134 19.22 1.57 1.06
CA ALA A 134 19.17 3.02 1.06
C ALA A 134 18.42 3.46 -0.21
N ASN A 135 17.08 3.50 -0.11
CA ASN A 135 16.17 3.75 -1.22
C ASN A 135 15.57 5.17 -1.17
N ARG A 136 15.94 6.06 -2.11
CA ARG A 136 15.31 7.39 -2.19
C ARG A 136 13.92 7.33 -2.82
N ASN A 137 13.79 6.61 -3.94
CA ASN A 137 12.60 6.72 -4.80
C ASN A 137 12.41 5.58 -5.80
N ASN A 138 13.11 4.46 -5.65
CA ASN A 138 12.81 3.25 -6.42
C ASN A 138 11.52 2.60 -5.88
N ASN A 139 10.70 2.06 -6.78
CA ASN A 139 9.36 1.54 -6.46
C ASN A 139 9.31 0.03 -6.18
N PHE A 140 10.44 -0.68 -6.15
CA PHE A 140 10.46 -2.11 -5.82
C PHE A 140 10.13 -2.38 -4.34
N ILE A 141 10.31 -1.37 -3.49
CA ILE A 141 10.26 -1.48 -2.04
C ILE A 141 9.95 -0.10 -1.43
N ASP A 142 9.58 -0.09 -0.15
CA ASP A 142 9.46 1.12 0.66
C ASP A 142 10.66 2.08 0.47
N ARG A 143 10.38 3.38 0.47
CA ARG A 143 11.42 4.41 0.52
C ARG A 143 12.00 4.51 1.93
N GLY A 144 13.25 4.96 2.03
CA GLY A 144 13.95 5.15 3.29
C GLY A 144 15.19 4.26 3.43
N PHE A 145 15.63 4.12 4.66
CA PHE A 145 16.79 3.32 5.07
C PHE A 145 16.29 2.12 5.86
N LEU A 146 16.33 0.93 5.26
CA LEU A 146 15.47 -0.18 5.68
C LEU A 146 16.21 -1.52 5.73
N LEU A 147 15.72 -2.38 6.61
CA LEU A 147 16.12 -3.78 6.74
C LEU A 147 14.89 -4.66 6.55
N GLN A 148 15.02 -5.67 5.71
CA GLN A 148 13.96 -6.65 5.47
C GLN A 148 14.51 -8.07 5.39
N HIS A 149 13.67 -9.02 5.76
CA HIS A 149 13.84 -10.44 5.53
C HIS A 149 12.70 -10.93 4.63
N ILE A 150 13.01 -11.65 3.55
CA ILE A 150 12.02 -12.08 2.56
C ILE A 150 12.23 -13.55 2.24
N HIS A 151 11.19 -14.36 2.41
CA HIS A 151 11.15 -15.77 2.05
C HIS A 151 10.03 -16.00 1.03
N LYS A 152 10.37 -16.64 -0.09
CA LYS A 152 9.46 -17.02 -1.17
C LYS A 152 9.63 -18.50 -1.55
N THR A 153 8.58 -19.07 -2.13
CA THR A 153 8.67 -20.35 -2.83
C THR A 153 9.51 -20.22 -4.11
N PRO A 154 9.96 -21.33 -4.73
CA PRO A 154 10.60 -21.32 -6.05
C PRO A 154 9.76 -20.63 -7.14
N GLU A 155 8.42 -20.70 -7.02
CA GLU A 155 7.44 -20.03 -7.89
C GLU A 155 7.26 -18.55 -7.56
N LYS A 156 8.08 -18.00 -6.65
CA LYS A 156 8.09 -16.60 -6.20
C LYS A 156 6.86 -16.17 -5.41
N VAL A 157 6.08 -17.11 -4.88
CA VAL A 157 5.02 -16.80 -3.90
C VAL A 157 5.67 -16.37 -2.59
N THR A 158 5.29 -15.22 -2.07
CA THR A 158 5.90 -14.68 -0.84
C THR A 158 5.29 -15.38 0.38
N LEU A 159 6.11 -16.13 1.11
CA LEU A 159 5.74 -16.79 2.35
C LEU A 159 5.95 -15.88 3.55
N LYS A 160 7.03 -15.09 3.54
CA LYS A 160 7.34 -14.09 4.56
C LYS A 160 7.95 -12.85 3.92
N ASP A 161 7.57 -11.68 4.39
CA ASP A 161 8.15 -10.40 4.01
C ASP A 161 8.08 -9.47 5.22
N LEU A 162 9.12 -9.61 6.05
CA LEU A 162 9.25 -9.00 7.36
C LEU A 162 10.13 -7.75 7.26
N ARG A 163 9.60 -6.60 7.67
CA ARG A 163 10.36 -5.36 7.85
C ARG A 163 10.98 -5.35 9.24
N LEU A 164 12.29 -5.54 9.31
CA LEU A 164 13.05 -5.56 10.55
C LEU A 164 13.26 -4.15 11.10
N ASP A 165 13.49 -3.17 10.21
CA ASP A 165 13.60 -1.76 10.58
C ASP A 165 13.37 -0.85 9.37
N LYS A 166 13.01 0.41 9.64
CA LYS A 166 12.89 1.48 8.65
C LYS A 166 13.15 2.83 9.29
N GLN A 167 14.10 3.55 8.72
CA GLN A 167 14.53 4.87 9.11
C GLN A 167 14.42 5.84 7.94
N HIS A 168 14.49 7.14 8.24
CA HIS A 168 14.60 8.15 7.20
C HIS A 168 15.93 8.00 6.45
N LEU A 169 15.95 8.41 5.17
CA LEU A 169 17.15 8.44 4.36
C LEU A 169 17.38 9.85 3.82
N HIS A 170 18.53 10.43 4.18
CA HIS A 170 18.97 11.73 3.74
C HIS A 170 20.29 11.61 3.00
N VAL A 171 20.16 11.45 1.70
CA VAL A 171 21.28 11.33 0.77
C VAL A 171 21.09 12.24 -0.43
N ASP A 172 22.20 12.65 -1.01
CA ASP A 172 22.31 13.56 -2.13
C ASP A 172 22.99 12.85 -3.31
N PRO A 173 22.61 13.16 -4.56
CA PRO A 173 23.36 12.71 -5.72
C PRO A 173 24.78 13.28 -5.69
N ASP A 174 25.68 12.57 -6.36
CA ASP A 174 27.09 12.89 -6.55
C ASP A 174 27.94 12.94 -5.27
N VAL A 175 27.39 12.52 -4.14
CA VAL A 175 28.11 12.34 -2.88
C VAL A 175 28.52 10.87 -2.72
N TRP A 176 29.77 10.63 -2.33
CA TRP A 176 30.25 9.30 -1.97
C TRP A 176 29.79 8.94 -0.56
N TYR A 177 29.20 7.76 -0.44
CA TYR A 177 28.76 7.17 0.81
C TYR A 177 29.44 5.82 1.03
N THR A 178 29.65 5.46 2.29
CA THR A 178 30.07 4.11 2.67
C THR A 178 28.95 3.45 3.46
N ALA A 179 28.37 2.41 2.86
CA ALA A 179 27.39 1.54 3.49
C ALA A 179 28.11 0.41 4.24
N LEU A 180 27.69 0.13 5.46
CA LEU A 180 28.21 -0.95 6.29
C LEU A 180 27.06 -1.82 6.79
N LEU A 181 27.05 -3.09 6.39
CA LEU A 181 26.10 -4.11 6.85
C LEU A 181 26.86 -5.13 7.70
N GLU A 182 26.41 -5.34 8.92
CA GLU A 182 26.95 -6.33 9.86
C GLU A 182 25.83 -7.32 10.19
N VAL A 183 26.11 -8.62 10.09
CA VAL A 183 25.21 -9.70 10.50
C VAL A 183 25.98 -10.69 11.37
N VAL A 184 25.51 -10.90 12.60
CA VAL A 184 26.10 -11.83 13.57
C VAL A 184 24.97 -12.62 14.22
N GLY A 185 24.93 -13.92 13.99
CA GLY A 185 23.83 -14.78 14.44
C GLY A 185 22.48 -14.26 13.97
N ASP A 186 21.60 -13.99 14.93
CA ASP A 186 20.23 -13.50 14.73
C ASP A 186 20.12 -11.96 14.67
N GLU A 187 21.22 -11.21 14.75
CA GLU A 187 21.24 -9.75 14.73
C GLU A 187 21.81 -9.17 13.43
N VAL A 188 21.25 -8.04 13.01
CA VAL A 188 21.71 -7.27 11.85
C VAL A 188 21.77 -5.78 12.17
N LEU A 189 22.85 -5.12 11.74
CA LEU A 189 23.06 -3.68 11.83
C LEU A 189 23.46 -3.14 10.46
N PHE A 190 22.72 -2.16 9.94
CA PHE A 190 23.02 -1.48 8.69
C PHE A 190 23.24 0.00 8.95
N ARG A 191 24.34 0.55 8.42
CA ARG A 191 24.73 1.94 8.58
C ARG A 191 25.16 2.58 7.27
N LEU A 192 24.92 3.88 7.16
CA LEU A 192 25.35 4.70 6.02
C LEU A 192 25.87 6.05 6.54
N GLY A 193 27.19 6.15 6.66
CA GLY A 193 27.82 7.19 7.48
C GLY A 193 27.40 7.10 8.94
N ASP A 194 27.55 8.21 9.68
CA ASP A 194 27.22 8.27 11.12
C ASP A 194 25.72 8.55 11.37
N ASP A 195 25.01 9.03 10.36
CA ASP A 195 23.64 9.57 10.49
C ASP A 195 22.53 8.56 10.14
N HIS A 196 22.84 7.35 9.66
CA HIS A 196 21.82 6.38 9.28
C HIS A 196 22.10 5.05 9.93
N ILE A 197 21.17 4.58 10.76
CA ILE A 197 21.35 3.38 11.58
C ILE A 197 20.05 2.56 11.59
N ALA A 198 20.02 1.43 10.91
CA ALA A 198 18.94 0.46 10.95
C ALA A 198 19.41 -0.81 11.66
N TYR A 199 18.59 -1.39 12.53
CA TYR A 199 18.91 -2.57 13.33
C TYR A 199 17.72 -3.53 13.40
N GLY A 200 18.00 -4.83 13.31
CA GLY A 200 16.99 -5.88 13.45
C GLY A 200 17.51 -7.09 14.20
N LYS A 201 16.58 -7.84 14.79
CA LYS A 201 16.82 -9.16 15.37
C LYS A 201 15.80 -10.15 14.84
N TYR A 202 16.23 -11.26 14.27
CA TYR A 202 15.36 -12.32 13.77
C TYR A 202 16.11 -13.64 13.63
N ASP A 203 15.53 -14.74 14.12
CA ASP A 203 16.22 -16.02 14.25
C ASP A 203 16.67 -16.61 12.89
N GLU A 204 15.90 -16.41 11.80
CA GLU A 204 16.30 -16.93 10.48
C GLU A 204 17.45 -16.14 9.83
N LEU A 205 17.97 -15.10 10.48
CA LEU A 205 19.22 -14.46 10.06
C LEU A 205 20.43 -15.34 10.38
N ASP A 206 20.32 -16.23 11.37
CA ASP A 206 21.37 -17.17 11.75
C ASP A 206 21.40 -18.39 10.82
N THR A 207 21.73 -18.12 9.56
CA THR A 207 21.90 -19.13 8.52
C THR A 207 23.13 -18.81 7.67
N ASP A 208 23.63 -19.81 6.96
CA ASP A 208 24.70 -19.61 5.99
C ASP A 208 24.19 -18.72 4.84
N LYS A 209 25.04 -17.83 4.34
CA LYS A 209 24.79 -16.98 3.18
C LYS A 209 25.74 -17.41 2.08
N THR A 210 25.17 -17.78 0.94
CA THR A 210 25.89 -18.35 -0.20
C THR A 210 26.04 -17.38 -1.36
N SER A 211 25.36 -16.24 -1.29
CA SER A 211 25.54 -15.14 -2.23
C SER A 211 25.26 -13.78 -1.63
N LEU A 212 25.89 -12.77 -2.21
CA LEU A 212 25.69 -11.36 -1.94
C LEU A 212 25.34 -10.64 -3.23
N SER A 213 24.42 -9.68 -3.20
CA SER A 213 24.17 -8.82 -4.36
C SER A 213 24.08 -7.35 -3.99
N LEU A 214 24.71 -6.51 -4.82
CA LEU A 214 24.52 -5.07 -4.82
C LEU A 214 23.49 -4.73 -5.87
N THR A 215 22.46 -3.98 -5.50
CA THR A 215 21.43 -3.51 -6.44
C THR A 215 21.43 -1.98 -6.46
N LEU A 216 21.53 -1.42 -7.66
CA LEU A 216 21.63 0.02 -7.89
C LEU A 216 20.40 0.50 -8.65
N GLY A 217 20.01 1.75 -8.43
CA GLY A 217 18.90 2.36 -9.16
C GLY A 217 19.18 2.57 -10.64
N LYS A 218 18.18 3.02 -11.38
CA LYS A 218 18.26 3.22 -12.85
C LYS A 218 19.01 4.47 -13.28
N SER A 219 19.24 5.44 -12.40
CA SER A 219 20.23 6.49 -12.71
C SER A 219 21.63 5.87 -12.78
N PRO A 220 22.62 6.53 -13.39
CA PRO A 220 23.99 6.12 -13.24
C PRO A 220 24.37 6.02 -11.76
N HIS A 221 24.97 4.93 -11.31
CA HIS A 221 25.50 4.80 -9.94
C HIS A 221 26.93 4.31 -10.01
N ASP A 222 27.75 4.77 -9.07
CA ASP A 222 29.17 4.43 -9.03
C ASP A 222 29.50 3.59 -7.81
N LEU A 223 30.39 2.60 -7.99
CA LEU A 223 30.96 1.75 -6.95
C LEU A 223 32.47 1.98 -6.91
N LYS A 224 33.02 2.22 -5.72
CA LYS A 224 34.45 2.53 -5.54
C LYS A 224 35.22 1.42 -4.84
N ARG A 225 34.62 0.77 -3.84
CA ARG A 225 35.23 -0.38 -3.14
C ARG A 225 34.17 -1.22 -2.44
N LEU A 226 34.34 -2.52 -2.45
CA LEU A 226 33.57 -3.48 -1.67
C LEU A 226 34.53 -4.35 -0.87
N ARG A 227 34.31 -4.47 0.43
CA ARG A 227 35.03 -5.38 1.30
C ARG A 227 34.06 -6.28 2.05
N ILE A 228 34.39 -7.56 2.12
CA ILE A 228 33.60 -8.58 2.82
C ILE A 228 34.51 -9.28 3.80
N TRP A 229 34.17 -9.28 5.08
CA TRP A 229 34.88 -10.02 6.12
C TRP A 229 33.97 -11.06 6.74
N GLN A 230 34.57 -12.14 7.23
CA GLN A 230 33.95 -12.92 8.28
C GLN A 230 33.77 -12.02 9.51
N ALA A 231 32.56 -11.94 10.05
CA ALA A 231 32.30 -11.20 11.28
C ALA A 231 32.63 -12.08 12.50
N LEU A 232 33.23 -11.46 13.51
CA LEU A 232 33.34 -12.03 14.86
C LEU A 232 32.41 -11.23 15.78
N PRO A 233 31.66 -11.87 16.69
CA PRO A 233 30.81 -11.14 17.63
C PRO A 233 31.60 -10.08 18.41
N ASN A 234 31.05 -8.87 18.52
CA ASN A 234 31.66 -7.84 19.35
C ASN A 234 31.21 -8.03 20.82
N PRO A 235 32.08 -8.39 21.77
CA PRO A 235 31.70 -8.59 23.17
C PRO A 235 31.11 -7.33 23.82
N ASP A 236 31.45 -6.16 23.29
CA ASP A 236 30.97 -4.86 23.80
C ASP A 236 29.62 -4.44 23.20
N TRP A 237 29.04 -5.23 22.28
CA TRP A 237 27.79 -4.89 21.59
C TRP A 237 26.63 -4.68 22.56
N ASN A 238 26.42 -5.63 23.49
CA ASN A 238 25.30 -5.56 24.43
C ASN A 238 25.33 -4.30 25.31
N ALA A 239 26.51 -3.83 25.69
CA ALA A 239 26.68 -2.62 26.49
C ALA A 239 26.45 -1.33 25.66
N ASN A 240 26.84 -1.35 24.38
CA ASN A 240 26.86 -0.15 23.53
C ASN A 240 25.63 0.02 22.63
N LYS A 241 24.87 -1.06 22.41
CA LYS A 241 23.72 -1.08 21.49
C LYS A 241 22.75 0.06 21.74
N GLN A 242 22.27 0.22 22.97
CA GLN A 242 21.28 1.26 23.29
C GLN A 242 21.84 2.66 23.04
N LYS A 243 23.11 2.89 23.39
CA LYS A 243 23.79 4.17 23.14
C LYS A 243 23.91 4.46 21.64
N LEU A 244 24.19 3.46 20.82
CA LEU A 244 24.28 3.60 19.37
C LEU A 244 22.90 3.82 18.73
N LEU A 245 21.88 3.06 19.13
CA LEU A 245 20.52 3.21 18.60
C LEU A 245 19.90 4.56 18.99
N ALA A 246 20.27 5.13 20.15
CA ALA A 246 19.88 6.47 20.55
C ALA A 246 20.46 7.59 19.66
N GLN A 247 21.48 7.31 18.83
CA GLN A 247 22.07 8.29 17.90
C GLN A 247 21.26 8.47 16.61
N ARG A 248 20.22 7.64 16.37
CA ARG A 248 19.36 7.75 15.20
C ARG A 248 18.85 9.19 15.07
N PRO A 249 19.24 9.93 14.01
CA PRO A 249 18.82 11.31 13.89
C PRO A 249 17.31 11.40 13.71
N ILE A 250 16.71 12.17 14.60
CA ILE A 250 15.33 12.64 14.47
C ILE A 250 15.35 13.68 13.34
N HIS A 251 15.31 13.24 12.09
CA HIS A 251 15.44 14.16 10.96
C HIS A 251 14.16 14.98 10.77
N THR A 252 14.13 16.13 11.42
CA THR A 252 13.14 17.20 11.23
C THR A 252 13.47 17.98 9.95
N LYS A 253 12.60 17.92 8.93
CA LYS A 253 12.31 19.12 8.12
C LYS A 253 10.92 19.63 8.52
N PRO A 254 10.72 20.95 8.60
CA PRO A 254 9.67 21.53 9.41
C PRO A 254 8.33 21.51 8.66
N TYR A 255 7.49 20.53 8.95
CA TYR A 255 6.16 20.91 9.40
C TYR A 255 6.36 21.49 10.79
N ALA A 256 6.02 22.78 10.95
CA ALA A 256 6.25 23.61 12.13
C ALA A 256 6.37 22.82 13.44
N THR A 257 7.58 22.82 14.04
CA THR A 257 7.82 22.69 15.48
C THR A 257 6.74 21.96 16.28
N ALA A 258 6.65 20.63 16.13
CA ALA A 258 6.15 19.82 17.23
C ALA A 258 7.30 19.73 18.24
N LEU A 259 7.27 20.61 19.24
CA LEU A 259 8.08 20.46 20.45
C LEU A 259 7.80 19.07 21.03
N PRO A 260 8.79 18.34 21.56
CA PRO A 260 8.66 16.96 22.07
C PRO A 260 7.60 16.72 23.18
N ASP A 261 6.78 17.71 23.55
CA ASP A 261 5.74 17.62 24.58
C ASP A 261 4.32 17.98 24.08
N ARG A 262 4.10 18.27 22.79
CA ARG A 262 2.74 18.60 22.31
C ARG A 262 1.87 17.34 22.24
N PRO A 263 0.64 17.36 22.79
CA PRO A 263 -0.26 16.22 22.68
C PRO A 263 -0.55 15.90 21.21
N VAL A 264 -0.60 14.61 20.91
CA VAL A 264 -0.99 14.09 19.60
C VAL A 264 -2.38 13.46 19.68
N HIS A 265 -3.00 13.28 18.52
CA HIS A 265 -4.41 12.96 18.39
C HIS A 265 -4.69 11.89 17.32
N LEU A 266 -5.95 11.44 17.23
CA LEU A 266 -6.44 10.42 16.30
C LEU A 266 -7.71 10.91 15.56
N ALA A 267 -7.64 12.04 14.84
CA ALA A 267 -8.82 12.64 14.18
C ALA A 267 -9.52 11.73 13.16
N MET A 268 -8.80 10.78 12.58
CA MET A 268 -9.35 9.77 11.65
C MET A 268 -9.73 8.45 12.34
N GLY A 269 -9.59 8.38 13.67
CA GLY A 269 -9.82 7.19 14.47
C GLY A 269 -8.94 6.01 14.06
N PHE A 270 -9.58 4.84 13.94
CA PHE A 270 -8.98 3.63 13.42
C PHE A 270 -9.98 2.93 12.49
N ARG A 271 -9.46 2.01 11.67
CA ARG A 271 -10.26 1.10 10.85
C ARG A 271 -9.71 -0.31 11.01
N VAL A 272 -10.59 -1.28 11.19
CA VAL A 272 -10.21 -2.70 11.20
C VAL A 272 -10.53 -3.28 9.84
N GLY A 273 -9.63 -4.05 9.26
CA GLY A 273 -9.86 -4.75 8.00
C GLY A 273 -9.17 -6.10 7.94
N GLU A 274 -9.41 -6.82 6.85
CA GLU A 274 -8.92 -8.17 6.61
C GLU A 274 -9.15 -9.11 7.82
N VAL A 275 -10.29 -8.95 8.50
CA VAL A 275 -10.66 -9.83 9.61
C VAL A 275 -10.90 -11.23 9.06
N ASN A 276 -10.38 -12.25 9.72
CA ASN A 276 -10.74 -13.64 9.50
C ASN A 276 -10.97 -14.33 10.85
N GLN A 277 -10.82 -15.65 10.91
CA GLN A 277 -11.01 -16.42 12.14
C GLN A 277 -10.00 -16.05 13.23
N GLU A 278 -8.77 -15.74 12.85
CA GLU A 278 -7.63 -15.70 13.77
C GLU A 278 -6.80 -14.42 13.68
N SER A 279 -7.15 -13.51 12.79
CA SER A 279 -6.37 -12.30 12.53
C SER A 279 -7.22 -11.13 12.06
N ALA A 280 -6.65 -9.94 12.20
CA ALA A 280 -7.20 -8.67 11.75
C ALA A 280 -6.06 -7.67 11.51
N ILE A 281 -6.29 -6.69 10.63
CA ILE A 281 -5.40 -5.55 10.43
C ILE A 281 -6.05 -4.30 11.00
N VAL A 282 -5.36 -3.58 11.89
CA VAL A 282 -5.85 -2.32 12.45
C VAL A 282 -5.03 -1.16 11.90
N TRP A 283 -5.67 -0.29 11.12
CA TRP A 283 -5.07 0.93 10.59
C TRP A 283 -5.39 2.12 11.49
N THR A 284 -4.41 3.02 11.70
CA THR A 284 -4.62 4.32 12.34
C THR A 284 -3.66 5.38 11.81
N LYS A 285 -3.92 6.65 12.12
CA LYS A 285 -3.07 7.82 11.79
C LYS A 285 -2.95 8.73 13.01
N VAL A 286 -1.71 9.09 13.36
CA VAL A 286 -1.46 10.13 14.36
C VAL A 286 -1.58 11.51 13.70
N THR A 287 -2.31 12.39 14.38
CA THR A 287 -2.71 13.70 13.87
C THR A 287 -2.35 14.81 14.85
N GLU A 288 -2.15 16.02 14.32
CA GLU A 288 -1.83 17.22 15.11
C GLU A 288 -3.02 17.75 15.91
N ALA A 289 -4.25 17.40 15.52
CA ALA A 289 -5.49 17.92 16.10
C ALA A 289 -6.49 16.79 16.40
N PRO A 290 -7.38 16.94 17.40
CA PRO A 290 -8.37 15.93 17.77
C PRO A 290 -9.46 15.69 16.71
N THR A 291 -9.67 16.65 15.83
CA THR A 291 -10.66 16.59 14.77
C THR A 291 -10.07 17.08 13.45
N ARG A 292 -10.68 16.67 12.34
CA ARG A 292 -10.45 17.29 11.02
C ARG A 292 -10.59 18.82 11.08
N ASN A 293 -9.90 19.50 10.16
CA ASN A 293 -9.96 20.95 10.03
C ASN A 293 -11.30 21.40 9.42
N ASN A 294 -12.35 21.59 10.22
CA ASN A 294 -13.67 22.02 9.72
C ASN A 294 -13.74 23.51 9.38
N GLU A 295 -12.84 24.33 9.94
CA GLU A 295 -12.75 25.77 9.67
C GLU A 295 -11.78 26.09 8.53
N GLY A 296 -11.20 25.05 7.93
CA GLY A 296 -10.26 25.17 6.83
C GLY A 296 -10.90 25.82 5.61
N LYS A 297 -10.06 26.38 4.74
CA LYS A 297 -10.53 27.01 3.51
C LYS A 297 -11.16 25.95 2.61
N ARG A 298 -12.43 26.16 2.25
CA ARG A 298 -13.11 25.33 1.25
C ARG A 298 -12.46 25.57 -0.11
N VAL A 299 -11.75 24.55 -0.60
CA VAL A 299 -11.08 24.55 -1.91
C VAL A 299 -11.86 23.78 -2.98
N VAL A 300 -13.09 23.37 -2.66
CA VAL A 300 -14.03 22.75 -3.61
C VAL A 300 -14.24 23.69 -4.79
N GLY A 301 -14.01 23.20 -6.01
CA GLY A 301 -14.15 23.98 -7.24
C GLY A 301 -12.88 24.73 -7.70
N GLN A 302 -11.85 24.87 -6.85
CA GLN A 302 -10.59 25.51 -7.25
C GLN A 302 -9.78 24.58 -8.18
N LEU A 303 -9.21 25.15 -9.26
CA LEU A 303 -8.34 24.38 -10.15
C LEU A 303 -7.14 23.83 -9.35
N GLY A 304 -6.92 22.52 -9.41
CA GLY A 304 -5.74 21.88 -8.84
C GLY A 304 -4.43 22.44 -9.43
N PRO A 305 -3.26 22.06 -8.88
CA PRO A 305 -1.97 22.57 -9.34
C PRO A 305 -1.82 22.49 -10.86
N ARG A 306 -1.68 23.62 -11.57
CA ARG A 306 -1.53 23.60 -13.04
C ARG A 306 -0.13 23.13 -13.42
N VAL A 307 -0.08 22.11 -14.28
CA VAL A 307 1.14 21.68 -14.96
C VAL A 307 1.06 22.15 -16.41
N ILE A 308 1.93 23.08 -16.81
CA ILE A 308 2.09 23.43 -18.22
C ILE A 308 2.98 22.35 -18.85
N LEU A 309 2.48 21.73 -19.91
CA LEU A 309 3.16 20.67 -20.65
C LEU A 309 3.80 21.29 -21.88
N ASN A 310 5.13 21.24 -21.95
CA ASN A 310 5.84 21.66 -23.15
C ASN A 310 6.34 20.44 -23.92
N MET A 311 6.38 20.56 -25.24
CA MET A 311 7.00 19.57 -26.11
C MET A 311 8.51 19.80 -26.09
N LYS A 312 9.26 18.89 -25.47
CA LYS A 312 10.73 18.83 -25.58
C LYS A 312 11.11 17.44 -26.10
N GLN A 313 11.86 17.39 -27.20
CA GLN A 313 12.41 16.15 -27.78
C GLN A 313 11.36 15.04 -28.01
N GLY A 314 10.16 15.39 -28.47
CA GLY A 314 9.10 14.41 -28.78
C GLY A 314 8.34 13.87 -27.56
N ALA A 315 8.66 14.31 -26.34
CA ALA A 315 7.92 13.98 -25.12
C ALA A 315 7.29 15.23 -24.49
N ARG A 316 6.06 15.10 -23.96
CA ARG A 316 5.42 16.14 -23.15
C ARG A 316 5.98 16.08 -21.73
N GLN A 317 6.73 17.11 -21.33
CA GLN A 317 7.33 17.23 -20.01
C GLN A 317 6.61 18.30 -19.18
N ALA A 318 6.43 18.04 -17.88
CA ALA A 318 5.92 19.02 -16.92
C ALA A 318 6.97 20.13 -16.72
N ASP A 319 6.76 21.32 -17.29
CA ASP A 319 7.77 22.39 -17.32
C ASP A 319 7.57 23.42 -16.18
N LYS A 320 6.35 23.55 -15.63
CA LYS A 320 6.04 24.46 -14.50
C LYS A 320 4.92 23.90 -13.62
N TYR A 321 5.22 23.64 -12.35
CA TYR A 321 4.24 23.30 -11.31
C TYR A 321 3.78 24.59 -10.61
N THR A 322 2.49 24.91 -10.69
CA THR A 322 1.90 26.00 -9.89
C THR A 322 1.20 25.37 -8.68
N PRO A 323 1.74 25.47 -7.45
CA PRO A 323 1.09 24.94 -6.26
C PRO A 323 -0.27 25.61 -6.03
N LEU A 324 -1.11 24.96 -5.23
CA LEU A 324 -2.32 25.60 -4.73
C LEU A 324 -1.94 26.79 -3.83
N PRO A 325 -2.67 27.93 -3.90
CA PRO A 325 -2.44 29.05 -3.00
C PRO A 325 -2.66 28.70 -1.52
N THR A 326 -3.52 27.73 -1.27
CA THR A 326 -3.82 27.20 0.07
C THR A 326 -2.99 25.94 0.30
N ALA A 327 -2.25 25.88 1.41
CA ALA A 327 -1.57 24.66 1.82
C ALA A 327 -2.58 23.60 2.25
N VAL A 328 -2.29 22.32 2.02
CA VAL A 328 -3.23 21.22 2.32
C VAL A 328 -3.68 21.24 3.78
N ARG A 329 -2.76 21.51 4.70
CA ARG A 329 -3.08 21.58 6.14
C ARG A 329 -4.15 22.62 6.49
N ASP A 330 -4.29 23.67 5.70
CA ASP A 330 -5.24 24.76 5.90
C ASP A 330 -6.59 24.52 5.20
N MET A 331 -6.75 23.38 4.51
CA MET A 331 -7.96 23.03 3.78
C MET A 331 -9.02 22.39 4.69
N GLU A 332 -10.28 22.62 4.33
CA GLU A 332 -11.42 21.95 4.98
C GLU A 332 -11.29 20.43 4.92
N GLY A 333 -11.42 19.74 6.06
CA GLY A 333 -11.32 18.28 6.15
C GLY A 333 -9.90 17.71 6.21
N ALA A 334 -8.87 18.57 6.15
CA ALA A 334 -7.50 18.12 6.33
C ALA A 334 -7.28 17.57 7.74
N CYS A 335 -6.45 16.54 7.85
CA CYS A 335 -6.02 15.94 9.11
C CYS A 335 -4.48 15.88 9.13
N PRO A 336 -3.79 17.02 9.34
CA PRO A 336 -2.33 17.06 9.38
C PRO A 336 -1.77 16.02 10.35
N GLY A 337 -0.78 15.26 9.90
CA GLY A 337 -0.18 14.22 10.72
C GLY A 337 0.85 14.77 11.69
N ALA A 338 1.01 14.11 12.83
CA ALA A 338 2.02 14.45 13.83
C ALA A 338 2.94 13.27 14.10
N ARG A 339 4.21 13.55 14.40
CA ARG A 339 5.12 12.53 14.93
C ARG A 339 4.61 12.06 16.29
N GLY A 340 4.65 10.76 16.48
CA GLY A 340 4.24 10.15 17.73
C GLY A 340 4.47 8.65 17.69
N GLN A 341 4.03 8.01 18.76
CA GLN A 341 3.98 6.57 18.87
C GLN A 341 2.54 6.11 19.03
N VAL A 342 2.23 4.96 18.45
CA VAL A 342 0.93 4.31 18.56
C VAL A 342 1.05 2.92 19.16
N ARG A 343 -0.02 2.48 19.83
CA ARG A 343 -0.16 1.13 20.38
C ARG A 343 -1.58 0.64 20.17
N ALA A 344 -1.73 -0.64 19.85
CA ALA A 344 -3.03 -1.32 19.84
C ALA A 344 -3.14 -2.24 21.06
N THR A 345 -4.29 -2.18 21.72
CA THR A 345 -4.66 -3.03 22.86
C THR A 345 -6.02 -3.66 22.62
N TRP A 346 -6.14 -4.98 22.78
CA TRP A 346 -7.39 -5.70 22.54
C TRP A 346 -7.67 -6.75 23.62
N SER A 347 -8.96 -6.95 23.92
CA SER A 347 -9.42 -7.94 24.90
C SER A 347 -10.75 -8.56 24.49
N LEU A 348 -11.02 -9.77 25.00
CA LEU A 348 -12.35 -10.39 24.95
C LEU A 348 -13.29 -9.83 26.02
N GLN A 349 -12.77 -9.10 27.01
CA GLN A 349 -13.52 -8.58 28.15
C GLN A 349 -13.69 -7.06 28.04
N ASP A 350 -14.87 -6.57 28.40
CA ASP A 350 -15.23 -5.15 28.31
C ASP A 350 -14.40 -4.24 29.22
N ASP A 351 -13.93 -4.78 30.34
CA ASP A 351 -13.05 -4.11 31.29
C ASP A 351 -11.56 -4.16 30.89
N PHE A 352 -11.24 -4.79 29.75
CA PHE A 352 -9.87 -5.05 29.28
C PHE A 352 -9.04 -5.94 30.22
N SER A 353 -9.66 -6.71 31.12
CA SER A 353 -8.96 -7.75 31.86
C SER A 353 -8.35 -8.78 30.88
N GLY A 354 -7.10 -9.18 31.14
CA GLY A 354 -6.36 -10.09 30.26
C GLY A 354 -6.05 -9.55 28.86
N ALA A 355 -6.11 -8.22 28.65
CA ALA A 355 -5.84 -7.62 27.36
C ALA A 355 -4.42 -7.92 26.84
N ARG A 356 -4.29 -8.05 25.53
CA ARG A 356 -3.01 -8.04 24.81
C ARG A 356 -2.74 -6.64 24.29
N SER A 357 -1.47 -6.25 24.25
CA SER A 357 -1.05 -4.99 23.66
C SER A 357 0.17 -5.20 22.79
N THR A 358 0.29 -4.39 21.74
CA THR A 358 1.56 -4.26 21.01
C THR A 358 2.56 -3.44 21.81
N GLU A 359 3.82 -3.45 21.39
CA GLU A 359 4.77 -2.40 21.75
C GLU A 359 4.31 -1.04 21.17
N TRP A 360 4.89 0.04 21.69
CA TRP A 360 4.74 1.37 21.11
C TRP A 360 5.55 1.47 19.81
N ILE A 361 4.90 1.89 18.73
CA ILE A 361 5.50 2.00 17.40
C ILE A 361 5.52 3.45 16.95
N ASP A 362 6.68 3.95 16.54
CA ASP A 362 6.81 5.28 15.93
C ASP A 362 6.11 5.36 14.58
N VAL A 363 5.41 6.47 14.36
CA VAL A 363 4.85 6.82 13.06
C VAL A 363 5.58 8.00 12.43
N LEU A 364 5.86 7.86 11.14
CA LEU A 364 6.76 8.75 10.42
C LEU A 364 6.05 9.43 9.26
N GLU A 365 6.50 10.63 8.92
CA GLU A 365 5.98 11.44 7.81
C GLU A 365 6.02 10.70 6.46
N ALA A 366 7.04 9.87 6.26
CA ALA A 366 7.22 9.08 5.05
C ALA A 366 6.00 8.18 4.78
N ASP A 367 5.38 7.65 5.84
CA ASP A 367 4.23 6.76 5.82
C ASP A 367 2.93 7.49 6.22
N ASP A 368 2.89 8.81 6.00
CA ASP A 368 1.76 9.67 6.35
C ASP A 368 1.38 9.63 7.84
N PHE A 369 2.33 9.32 8.72
CA PHE A 369 2.06 9.12 10.15
C PHE A 369 1.00 8.04 10.41
N THR A 370 0.84 7.11 9.47
CA THR A 370 -0.06 5.97 9.58
C THR A 370 0.67 4.73 10.09
N HIS A 371 -0.08 3.81 10.65
CA HIS A 371 0.40 2.48 10.99
C HIS A 371 -0.69 1.43 10.78
N GLN A 372 -0.28 0.22 10.42
CA GLN A 372 -1.14 -0.95 10.31
C GLN A 372 -0.61 -2.05 11.24
N PHE A 373 -1.36 -2.35 12.30
CA PHE A 373 -1.06 -3.44 13.22
C PHE A 373 -1.62 -4.75 12.66
N ALA A 374 -0.78 -5.77 12.52
CA ALA A 374 -1.24 -7.13 12.24
C ALA A 374 -1.53 -7.83 13.57
N LEU A 375 -2.80 -8.07 13.87
CA LEU A 375 -3.23 -8.85 15.02
C LEU A 375 -3.38 -10.31 14.60
N THR A 376 -2.79 -11.22 15.36
CA THR A 376 -2.81 -12.67 15.09
C THR A 376 -3.15 -13.46 16.34
N ASN A 377 -3.40 -14.77 16.18
CA ASN A 377 -3.80 -15.66 17.27
C ASN A 377 -5.04 -15.15 18.02
N LEU A 378 -5.99 -14.59 17.27
CA LEU A 378 -7.31 -14.23 17.76
C LEU A 378 -8.17 -15.49 17.86
N LYS A 379 -9.16 -15.47 18.76
CA LYS A 379 -10.11 -16.56 18.91
C LYS A 379 -11.19 -16.43 17.82
N PRO A 380 -11.50 -17.50 17.09
CA PRO A 380 -12.63 -17.51 16.13
C PRO A 380 -13.98 -17.20 16.80
N GLY A 381 -14.91 -16.65 16.01
CA GLY A 381 -16.29 -16.39 16.41
C GLY A 381 -16.43 -15.51 17.67
N SER A 382 -15.48 -14.60 17.89
CA SER A 382 -15.35 -13.85 19.13
C SER A 382 -15.36 -12.34 18.88
N ARG A 383 -16.03 -11.60 19.78
CA ARG A 383 -16.00 -10.15 19.78
C ARG A 383 -14.86 -9.64 20.65
N TYR A 384 -14.05 -8.76 20.09
CA TYR A 384 -12.95 -8.10 20.78
C TYR A 384 -13.27 -6.63 21.01
N GLN A 385 -13.00 -6.15 22.22
CA GLN A 385 -12.81 -4.72 22.47
C GLN A 385 -11.42 -4.30 22.02
N LEU A 386 -11.32 -3.10 21.47
CA LEU A 386 -10.11 -2.54 20.89
C LEU A 386 -9.89 -1.11 21.40
N LYS A 387 -8.64 -0.79 21.73
CA LYS A 387 -8.14 0.55 22.02
C LYS A 387 -6.91 0.82 21.17
N ILE A 388 -6.87 2.00 20.57
CA ILE A 388 -5.70 2.56 19.91
C ILE A 388 -5.28 3.78 20.69
N GLU A 389 -4.06 3.75 21.19
CA GLU A 389 -3.48 4.83 21.98
C GLU A 389 -2.41 5.53 21.16
N ALA A 390 -2.32 6.85 21.30
CA ALA A 390 -1.27 7.66 20.70
C ALA A 390 -0.59 8.54 21.75
N ARG A 391 0.73 8.69 21.64
CA ARG A 391 1.55 9.58 22.48
C ARG A 391 2.59 10.33 21.63
N PRO A 392 3.10 11.47 22.10
CA PRO A 392 4.24 12.13 21.46
C PRO A 392 5.46 11.22 21.46
N SER A 393 6.37 11.35 20.48
CA SER A 393 7.58 10.53 20.42
C SER A 393 8.42 10.71 21.69
N GLY A 394 8.71 9.61 22.39
CA GLY A 394 9.43 9.63 23.67
C GLY A 394 8.59 10.01 24.89
N GLY A 395 7.30 10.33 24.71
CA GLY A 395 6.38 10.62 25.81
C GLY A 395 6.07 9.37 26.65
N GLU A 396 5.86 9.54 27.95
CA GLU A 396 5.54 8.41 28.84
C GLU A 396 4.06 7.97 28.76
N LYS A 397 3.14 8.93 28.56
CA LYS A 397 1.69 8.72 28.63
C LYS A 397 0.99 8.96 27.30
N ALA A 398 -0.08 8.21 27.05
CA ALA A 398 -0.99 8.45 25.95
C ALA A 398 -1.68 9.82 26.09
N THR A 399 -1.77 10.56 24.98
CA THR A 399 -2.48 11.84 24.90
C THR A 399 -3.78 11.73 24.10
N ALA A 400 -3.97 10.63 23.37
CA ALA A 400 -5.22 10.30 22.70
C ALA A 400 -5.51 8.81 22.74
N VAL A 401 -6.79 8.48 22.80
CA VAL A 401 -7.31 7.11 22.77
C VAL A 401 -8.53 7.06 21.86
N ALA A 402 -8.54 6.11 20.93
CA ALA A 402 -9.72 5.74 20.16
C ALA A 402 -10.12 4.31 20.52
N SER A 403 -11.38 4.09 20.88
CA SER A 403 -11.89 2.79 21.34
C SER A 403 -13.00 2.27 20.42
N GLY A 404 -13.19 0.96 20.39
CA GLY A 404 -14.32 0.33 19.71
C GLY A 404 -14.21 -1.19 19.79
N SER A 405 -14.73 -1.89 18.79
CA SER A 405 -14.76 -3.36 18.79
C SER A 405 -14.71 -3.94 17.38
N PHE A 406 -14.41 -5.23 17.26
CA PHE A 406 -14.63 -5.99 16.03
C PHE A 406 -14.93 -7.46 16.37
N GLY A 407 -15.57 -8.19 15.46
CA GLY A 407 -15.84 -9.63 15.61
C GLY A 407 -15.02 -10.44 14.62
N THR A 408 -14.40 -11.53 15.07
CA THR A 408 -13.75 -12.51 14.19
C THR A 408 -14.79 -13.44 13.57
N ALA A 409 -14.49 -13.95 12.37
CA ALA A 409 -15.29 -15.00 11.75
C ALA A 409 -15.29 -16.27 12.62
N ALA A 410 -16.41 -16.99 12.66
CA ALA A 410 -16.45 -18.33 13.25
C ALA A 410 -15.60 -19.32 12.43
N ASP A 411 -15.28 -20.45 13.05
CA ASP A 411 -14.60 -21.57 12.38
C ASP A 411 -15.34 -21.96 11.10
N SER A 412 -14.60 -22.41 10.08
CA SER A 412 -15.13 -22.68 8.73
C SER A 412 -16.27 -23.71 8.69
N ASP A 413 -16.36 -24.57 9.70
CA ASP A 413 -17.38 -25.61 9.85
C ASP A 413 -18.50 -25.24 10.83
N ALA A 414 -18.37 -24.12 11.55
CA ALA A 414 -19.37 -23.64 12.48
C ALA A 414 -20.39 -22.74 11.77
N TRP A 415 -21.68 -22.91 12.07
CA TRP A 415 -22.69 -21.98 11.58
C TRP A 415 -22.52 -20.59 12.22
N GLN A 416 -22.61 -19.54 11.40
CA GLN A 416 -22.67 -18.15 11.83
C GLN A 416 -23.69 -17.45 10.92
N ASP A 417 -24.66 -16.75 11.52
CA ASP A 417 -25.44 -15.78 10.76
C ASP A 417 -24.53 -14.60 10.40
N VAL A 418 -24.47 -14.25 9.12
CA VAL A 418 -23.57 -13.21 8.62
C VAL A 418 -24.38 -12.13 7.92
N ARG A 419 -24.08 -10.87 8.21
CA ARG A 419 -24.63 -9.72 7.49
C ARG A 419 -23.52 -8.75 7.13
N PHE A 420 -23.43 -8.39 5.86
CA PHE A 420 -22.50 -7.37 5.39
C PHE A 420 -23.16 -6.39 4.43
N ALA A 421 -22.54 -5.24 4.26
CA ALA A 421 -22.95 -4.24 3.27
C ALA A 421 -21.87 -4.07 2.20
N VAL A 422 -22.27 -3.69 0.99
CA VAL A 422 -21.41 -3.37 -0.15
C VAL A 422 -21.69 -1.93 -0.58
N VAL A 423 -20.63 -1.15 -0.75
CA VAL A 423 -20.69 0.28 -1.09
C VAL A 423 -19.65 0.63 -2.17
N THR A 424 -19.94 1.67 -2.95
CA THR A 424 -19.02 2.27 -3.93
C THR A 424 -19.36 3.76 -4.10
N GLY A 425 -18.65 4.45 -4.99
CA GLY A 425 -19.12 5.73 -5.51
C GLY A 425 -19.19 6.86 -4.48
N GLN A 426 -18.15 7.00 -3.65
CA GLN A 426 -18.13 7.96 -2.54
C GLN A 426 -17.58 9.32 -3.00
N GLY A 427 -18.27 10.00 -3.91
CA GLY A 427 -17.90 11.36 -4.31
C GLY A 427 -17.99 12.33 -3.12
N TYR A 428 -16.85 12.84 -2.62
CA TYR A 428 -16.80 13.84 -1.54
C TYR A 428 -17.61 15.10 -1.86
N LYS A 429 -17.64 15.53 -3.13
CA LYS A 429 -18.46 16.67 -3.60
C LYS A 429 -19.97 16.42 -3.47
N ASP A 430 -20.38 15.14 -3.41
CA ASP A 430 -21.76 14.66 -3.39
C ASP A 430 -22.15 14.09 -2.02
N VAL A 431 -21.39 14.44 -0.97
CA VAL A 431 -21.75 14.18 0.42
C VAL A 431 -23.07 14.87 0.73
N ASP A 432 -24.07 14.07 1.12
CA ASP A 432 -25.47 14.48 1.30
C ASP A 432 -25.79 14.99 2.71
N HIS A 433 -24.83 14.98 3.65
CA HIS A 433 -25.01 15.51 4.99
C HIS A 433 -23.69 16.03 5.62
N PRO A 434 -23.70 17.10 6.45
CA PRO A 434 -22.48 17.73 6.99
C PRO A 434 -21.52 16.81 7.76
N GLN A 435 -22.04 15.71 8.33
CA GLN A 435 -21.26 14.71 9.07
C GLN A 435 -20.81 13.51 8.21
N GLY A 436 -21.10 13.49 6.91
CA GLY A 436 -20.84 12.38 5.98
C GLY A 436 -22.12 11.72 5.47
N PHE A 437 -22.00 10.75 4.55
CA PHE A 437 -23.14 10.22 3.81
C PHE A 437 -24.25 9.63 4.69
N HIS A 438 -25.51 9.75 4.28
CA HIS A 438 -26.67 9.16 4.97
C HIS A 438 -26.57 7.64 5.11
N ILE A 439 -26.00 6.95 4.11
CA ILE A 439 -25.83 5.49 4.12
C ILE A 439 -25.06 4.99 5.34
N TYR A 440 -24.08 5.73 5.86
CA TYR A 440 -23.28 5.30 7.00
C TYR A 440 -24.10 5.28 8.29
N GLU A 441 -25.00 6.25 8.48
CA GLU A 441 -25.89 6.26 9.64
C GLU A 441 -27.01 5.22 9.52
N ALA A 442 -27.47 4.91 8.29
CA ALA A 442 -28.39 3.81 8.03
C ALA A 442 -27.73 2.45 8.35
N MET A 443 -26.53 2.20 7.82
CA MET A 443 -25.76 0.98 8.05
C MET A 443 -25.40 0.79 9.53
N ARG A 444 -25.10 1.85 10.27
CA ARG A 444 -24.78 1.78 11.71
C ARG A 444 -25.92 1.23 12.57
N LYS A 445 -27.17 1.32 12.09
CA LYS A 445 -28.36 0.77 12.76
C LYS A 445 -28.58 -0.72 12.44
N MET A 446 -27.74 -1.30 11.57
CA MET A 446 -27.79 -2.71 11.21
C MET A 446 -26.70 -3.48 11.99
N PRO A 447 -26.97 -4.74 12.37
CA PRO A 447 -25.95 -5.62 12.93
C PRO A 447 -25.05 -6.12 11.80
N LEU A 448 -24.17 -5.27 11.27
CA LEU A 448 -23.20 -5.66 10.25
C LEU A 448 -21.99 -6.33 10.90
N ASP A 449 -21.61 -7.49 10.37
CA ASP A 449 -20.34 -8.15 10.67
C ASP A 449 -19.18 -7.45 9.96
N PHE A 450 -19.39 -6.95 8.74
CA PHE A 450 -18.41 -6.18 7.98
C PHE A 450 -19.02 -5.32 6.86
N LEU A 451 -18.21 -4.42 6.32
CA LEU A 451 -18.49 -3.60 5.14
C LEU A 451 -17.53 -3.98 4.01
N VAL A 452 -17.97 -3.94 2.75
CA VAL A 452 -17.10 -4.08 1.58
C VAL A 452 -17.18 -2.80 0.76
N ALA A 453 -16.05 -2.13 0.57
CA ALA A 453 -15.94 -0.97 -0.32
C ALA A 453 -15.30 -1.42 -1.63
N THR A 454 -16.05 -1.43 -2.72
CA THR A 454 -15.59 -2.03 -4.01
C THR A 454 -14.72 -1.07 -4.83
N GLY A 455 -14.06 -0.12 -4.19
CA GLY A 455 -13.36 0.99 -4.84
C GLY A 455 -14.23 2.23 -4.98
N ASP A 456 -13.68 3.25 -5.64
CA ASP A 456 -14.20 4.63 -5.60
C ASP A 456 -14.40 5.13 -4.17
N SER A 457 -13.44 4.76 -3.30
CA SER A 457 -13.38 5.23 -1.91
C SER A 457 -13.04 6.71 -1.83
N VAL A 458 -12.29 7.22 -2.81
CA VAL A 458 -11.93 8.62 -3.01
C VAL A 458 -11.75 8.89 -4.51
N TYR A 459 -11.79 10.16 -4.93
CA TYR A 459 -11.73 10.54 -6.34
C TYR A 459 -10.57 11.48 -6.66
N TYR A 460 -9.43 10.95 -7.11
CA TYR A 460 -8.22 11.75 -7.33
C TYR A 460 -8.31 12.76 -8.47
N ASP A 461 -9.03 12.46 -9.55
CA ASP A 461 -9.01 13.18 -10.82
C ASP A 461 -10.26 14.03 -11.08
N SER A 462 -11.42 13.55 -10.63
CA SER A 462 -12.72 14.17 -10.92
C SER A 462 -13.16 15.16 -9.83
N GLU A 463 -12.45 15.20 -8.69
CA GLU A 463 -12.71 16.14 -7.61
C GLU A 463 -11.64 17.22 -7.49
N ARG A 464 -12.09 18.43 -7.18
CA ARG A 464 -11.21 19.59 -6.99
C ARG A 464 -10.83 19.78 -5.52
N PRO A 465 -9.57 20.14 -5.22
CA PRO A 465 -8.43 20.11 -6.14
C PRO A 465 -8.04 18.68 -6.54
N GLN A 466 -7.66 18.47 -7.80
CA GLN A 466 -7.18 17.16 -8.25
C GLN A 466 -5.92 16.74 -7.49
N ALA A 467 -5.82 15.46 -7.15
CA ALA A 467 -4.71 14.84 -6.45
C ALA A 467 -3.50 14.63 -7.36
N ARG A 468 -2.88 15.73 -7.79
CA ARG A 468 -1.66 15.72 -8.63
C ARG A 468 -0.38 15.47 -7.82
N THR A 469 -0.47 15.42 -6.50
CA THR A 469 0.64 15.15 -5.59
C THR A 469 0.24 14.12 -4.54
N ILE A 470 1.24 13.43 -3.97
CA ILE A 470 1.05 12.49 -2.86
C ILE A 470 0.33 13.15 -1.67
N GLU A 471 0.69 14.40 -1.35
CA GLU A 471 0.07 15.16 -0.26
C GLU A 471 -1.42 15.42 -0.52
N LEU A 472 -1.78 15.82 -1.75
CA LEU A 472 -3.19 16.01 -2.12
C LEU A 472 -3.94 14.69 -2.17
N ALA A 473 -3.33 13.60 -2.64
CA ALA A 473 -3.94 12.28 -2.62
C ALA A 473 -4.25 11.82 -1.19
N ARG A 474 -3.28 11.96 -0.26
CA ARG A 474 -3.49 11.72 1.17
C ARG A 474 -4.61 12.59 1.73
N TYR A 475 -4.70 13.86 1.31
CA TYR A 475 -5.80 14.74 1.71
C TYR A 475 -7.18 14.25 1.26
N HIS A 476 -7.30 13.63 0.08
CA HIS A 476 -8.57 13.04 -0.35
C HIS A 476 -9.03 11.92 0.60
N TRP A 477 -8.10 11.09 1.10
CA TRP A 477 -8.38 10.12 2.15
C TRP A 477 -8.70 10.79 3.49
N GLN A 478 -7.96 11.81 3.89
CA GLN A 478 -8.20 12.56 5.12
C GLN A 478 -9.60 13.17 5.15
N ARG A 479 -9.99 13.91 4.10
CA ARG A 479 -11.30 14.58 4.08
C ARG A 479 -12.46 13.58 4.03
N MET A 480 -12.29 12.43 3.41
CA MET A 480 -13.32 11.39 3.35
C MET A 480 -13.42 10.65 4.68
N TYR A 481 -12.35 9.96 5.08
CA TYR A 481 -12.36 9.04 6.23
C TYR A 481 -12.23 9.74 7.60
N SER A 482 -12.25 11.07 7.64
CA SER A 482 -12.46 11.85 8.87
C SER A 482 -13.90 12.34 9.03
N LEU A 483 -14.80 12.07 8.08
CA LEU A 483 -16.22 12.38 8.24
C LEU A 483 -16.78 11.63 9.46
N PRO A 484 -17.44 12.33 10.42
CA PRO A 484 -17.86 11.72 11.67
C PRO A 484 -18.66 10.43 11.53
N ARG A 485 -19.58 10.34 10.55
CA ARG A 485 -20.39 9.12 10.33
C ARG A 485 -19.56 7.93 9.85
N ILE A 486 -18.54 8.18 9.03
CA ILE A 486 -17.62 7.13 8.54
C ILE A 486 -16.72 6.65 9.67
N VAL A 487 -16.16 7.59 10.45
CA VAL A 487 -15.37 7.26 11.65
C VAL A 487 -16.19 6.43 12.62
N GLU A 488 -17.43 6.84 12.90
CA GLU A 488 -18.30 6.16 13.86
C GLU A 488 -18.67 4.74 13.42
N LEU A 489 -19.02 4.51 12.14
CA LEU A 489 -19.29 3.15 11.64
C LEU A 489 -18.09 2.22 11.86
N HIS A 490 -16.90 2.67 11.49
CA HIS A 490 -15.69 1.84 11.54
C HIS A 490 -15.12 1.62 12.94
N ARG A 491 -15.68 2.27 13.98
CA ARG A 491 -15.36 1.92 15.37
C ARG A 491 -15.84 0.52 15.74
N SER A 492 -16.87 0.00 15.07
CA SER A 492 -17.44 -1.32 15.38
C SER A 492 -17.61 -2.24 14.17
N VAL A 493 -17.55 -1.71 12.95
CA VAL A 493 -17.73 -2.49 11.72
C VAL A 493 -16.40 -2.58 10.97
N PRO A 494 -15.76 -3.76 10.91
CA PRO A 494 -14.57 -3.96 10.09
C PRO A 494 -14.91 -3.86 8.60
N GLY A 495 -13.88 -3.66 7.77
CA GLY A 495 -14.06 -3.50 6.34
C GLY A 495 -13.14 -4.37 5.49
N TYR A 496 -13.57 -4.64 4.26
CA TYR A 496 -12.73 -5.13 3.17
C TYR A 496 -12.77 -4.08 2.07
N TRP A 497 -11.59 -3.56 1.72
CA TRP A 497 -11.48 -2.57 0.64
C TRP A 497 -11.11 -3.29 -0.65
N GLU A 498 -11.58 -2.79 -1.77
CA GLU A 498 -11.09 -3.08 -3.10
C GLU A 498 -10.83 -1.73 -3.78
N LYS A 499 -10.01 -1.73 -4.83
CA LYS A 499 -9.59 -0.52 -5.52
C LYS A 499 -10.26 -0.44 -6.89
N ASP A 500 -10.59 0.77 -7.31
CA ASP A 500 -11.07 1.08 -8.65
C ASP A 500 -10.20 2.17 -9.31
N ASP A 501 -10.63 2.75 -10.42
CA ASP A 501 -9.84 3.69 -11.20
C ASP A 501 -9.62 5.05 -10.51
N HIS A 502 -10.63 5.61 -9.87
CA HIS A 502 -10.59 6.94 -9.28
C HIS A 502 -9.74 7.03 -8.01
N ASP A 503 -9.63 5.93 -7.26
CA ASP A 503 -8.70 5.76 -6.13
C ASP A 503 -7.39 5.06 -6.52
N THR A 504 -7.20 4.79 -7.81
CA THR A 504 -5.90 4.50 -8.44
C THR A 504 -5.24 5.75 -9.00
N LEU A 505 -5.85 6.42 -9.99
CA LEU A 505 -5.26 7.61 -10.61
C LEU A 505 -6.27 8.50 -11.33
N SER A 506 -7.11 7.92 -12.19
CA SER A 506 -8.08 8.65 -13.01
C SER A 506 -9.10 7.72 -13.64
N ASP A 507 -10.26 8.23 -14.06
CA ASP A 507 -11.28 7.49 -14.83
C ASP A 507 -10.66 6.54 -15.88
N ASP A 508 -11.14 5.30 -15.93
CA ASP A 508 -10.75 4.17 -16.78
C ASP A 508 -9.21 4.01 -16.91
N VAL A 509 -8.46 4.13 -15.82
CA VAL A 509 -6.99 4.05 -15.87
C VAL A 509 -6.51 2.59 -16.03
N PHE A 510 -5.42 2.44 -16.79
CA PHE A 510 -4.71 1.19 -17.04
C PHE A 510 -3.19 1.46 -17.11
N PRO A 511 -2.32 0.42 -17.07
CA PRO A 511 -0.88 0.60 -16.84
C PRO A 511 -0.16 1.60 -17.76
N ASN A 512 -0.49 1.64 -19.05
CA ASN A 512 0.12 2.60 -19.99
C ASN A 512 -0.71 3.87 -20.26
N LYS A 513 -1.86 4.06 -19.59
CA LYS A 513 -2.61 5.32 -19.69
C LYS A 513 -1.79 6.44 -19.04
N LYS A 514 -1.52 7.49 -19.80
CA LYS A 514 -0.78 8.68 -19.32
C LYS A 514 -1.71 9.89 -19.25
N PRO A 515 -2.58 9.99 -18.22
CA PRO A 515 -3.43 11.17 -18.03
C PRO A 515 -2.53 12.37 -17.70
N ILE A 516 -2.16 13.13 -18.74
CA ILE A 516 -1.11 14.14 -18.62
C ILE A 516 -1.53 15.27 -17.64
N TRP A 517 -2.84 15.46 -17.46
CA TRP A 517 -3.42 16.38 -16.48
C TRP A 517 -3.32 15.89 -15.03
N MET A 518 -2.91 14.64 -14.76
CA MET A 518 -2.69 14.12 -13.41
C MET A 518 -1.21 14.14 -12.98
N LEU A 519 -0.28 14.45 -13.88
CA LEU A 519 1.13 14.58 -13.52
C LEU A 519 1.34 15.62 -12.40
N PRO A 520 2.35 15.44 -11.52
CA PRO A 520 3.32 14.34 -11.48
C PRO A 520 2.84 13.03 -10.83
N MET A 521 1.59 12.94 -10.34
CA MET A 521 1.05 11.70 -9.80
C MET A 521 1.06 10.61 -10.87
N THR A 522 1.51 9.41 -10.48
CA THR A 522 1.60 8.26 -11.38
C THR A 522 0.69 7.12 -10.92
N TRP A 523 0.42 6.18 -11.83
CA TRP A 523 -0.28 4.94 -11.53
C TRP A 523 0.30 4.21 -10.30
N ASN A 524 1.63 4.05 -10.27
CA ASN A 524 2.33 3.38 -9.17
C ASN A 524 2.22 4.13 -7.84
N ASP A 525 2.12 5.47 -7.87
CA ASP A 525 1.87 6.25 -6.68
C ASP A 525 0.48 5.93 -6.11
N GLY A 526 -0.53 5.82 -6.98
CA GLY A 526 -1.87 5.36 -6.66
C GLY A 526 -1.92 3.99 -6.00
N LEU A 527 -1.32 2.99 -6.64
CA LEU A 527 -1.25 1.61 -6.12
C LEU A 527 -0.62 1.53 -4.73
N ARG A 528 0.38 2.38 -4.47
CA ARG A 528 1.04 2.47 -3.16
C ARG A 528 0.16 3.19 -2.15
N LEU A 529 -0.45 4.31 -2.53
CA LEU A 529 -1.30 5.14 -1.67
C LEU A 529 -2.54 4.39 -1.17
N PHE A 530 -3.18 3.61 -2.03
CA PHE A 530 -4.35 2.83 -1.64
C PHE A 530 -4.03 1.89 -0.46
N ARG A 531 -2.92 1.13 -0.55
CA ARG A 531 -2.44 0.24 0.53
C ARG A 531 -1.95 1.00 1.77
N GLU A 532 -1.44 2.22 1.60
CA GLU A 532 -1.04 3.09 2.71
C GLU A 532 -2.26 3.51 3.55
N GLN A 533 -3.42 3.73 2.92
CA GLN A 533 -4.59 4.37 3.54
C GLN A 533 -5.71 3.39 3.97
N THR A 534 -5.59 2.11 3.60
CA THR A 534 -6.55 1.05 3.91
C THR A 534 -5.90 -0.09 4.73
N PRO A 535 -6.64 -0.73 5.68
CA PRO A 535 -6.15 -1.88 6.44
C PRO A 535 -6.18 -3.18 5.62
N MET A 536 -5.47 -3.22 4.48
CA MET A 536 -5.47 -4.36 3.54
C MET A 536 -4.18 -5.21 3.60
N GLY A 537 -3.06 -4.63 4.06
CA GLY A 537 -1.76 -5.28 3.95
C GLY A 537 -1.26 -5.35 2.50
N LYS A 538 -0.66 -6.49 2.11
CA LYS A 538 0.07 -6.63 0.82
C LYS A 538 -0.71 -7.35 -0.28
N ASN A 539 -1.65 -8.21 0.08
CA ASN A 539 -2.40 -9.03 -0.88
C ASN A 539 -3.64 -8.27 -1.35
N THR A 540 -3.77 -8.06 -2.66
CA THR A 540 -4.86 -7.24 -3.24
C THR A 540 -6.05 -8.08 -3.73
N PHE A 541 -5.84 -9.36 -4.04
CA PHE A 541 -6.91 -10.35 -4.21
C PHE A 541 -6.83 -11.43 -3.14
N ARG A 542 -7.98 -11.82 -2.58
CA ARG A 542 -8.06 -12.73 -1.43
C ARG A 542 -9.48 -13.26 -1.23
N THR A 543 -9.62 -14.28 -0.39
CA THR A 543 -10.91 -14.85 0.02
C THR A 543 -10.96 -14.99 1.53
N ILE A 544 -12.14 -14.79 2.12
CA ILE A 544 -12.37 -14.92 3.55
C ILE A 544 -13.60 -15.80 3.79
N ARG A 545 -13.49 -16.70 4.75
CA ARG A 545 -14.57 -17.60 5.18
C ARG A 545 -15.22 -17.05 6.45
N TRP A 546 -16.54 -16.93 6.44
CA TRP A 546 -17.36 -16.48 7.56
C TRP A 546 -18.32 -17.61 7.99
N GLY A 547 -17.81 -18.52 8.83
CA GLY A 547 -18.54 -19.72 9.21
C GLY A 547 -18.78 -20.70 8.05
N ARG A 548 -19.67 -21.67 8.26
CA ARG A 548 -20.09 -22.67 7.26
C ARG A 548 -20.90 -22.07 6.11
N GLY A 549 -21.70 -21.04 6.42
CA GLY A 549 -22.70 -20.51 5.50
C GLY A 549 -22.14 -19.68 4.35
N LEU A 550 -20.98 -19.03 4.54
CA LEU A 550 -20.51 -18.02 3.59
C LEU A 550 -18.99 -18.05 3.39
N GLN A 551 -18.58 -18.07 2.12
CA GLN A 551 -17.25 -17.65 1.70
C GLN A 551 -17.34 -16.50 0.71
N VAL A 552 -16.46 -15.50 0.88
CA VAL A 552 -16.41 -14.28 0.06
C VAL A 552 -15.07 -14.19 -0.66
N TRP A 553 -15.08 -13.80 -1.92
CA TRP A 553 -13.91 -13.50 -2.73
C TRP A 553 -13.88 -12.02 -3.07
N PHE A 554 -12.67 -11.47 -3.11
CA PHE A 554 -12.43 -10.10 -3.50
C PHE A 554 -11.36 -10.08 -4.60
N THR A 555 -11.63 -9.34 -5.66
CA THR A 555 -10.77 -9.27 -6.85
C THR A 555 -10.04 -7.93 -6.91
N GLU A 556 -8.88 -7.93 -7.55
CA GLU A 556 -8.17 -6.71 -7.88
C GLU A 556 -8.24 -6.48 -9.40
N ASN A 557 -8.81 -5.35 -9.81
CA ASN A 557 -9.10 -5.07 -11.22
C ASN A 557 -8.13 -4.06 -11.86
N ARG A 558 -7.21 -3.47 -11.09
CA ARG A 558 -6.26 -2.47 -11.58
C ARG A 558 -4.85 -3.04 -11.66
N ASP A 559 -4.35 -3.70 -10.61
CA ASP A 559 -2.92 -4.06 -10.50
C ASP A 559 -2.35 -4.92 -11.66
N PHE A 560 -3.16 -5.81 -12.25
CA PHE A 560 -2.68 -6.88 -13.15
C PHE A 560 -3.21 -6.80 -14.57
N ARG A 561 -4.02 -5.78 -14.87
CA ARG A 561 -4.77 -5.70 -16.12
C ARG A 561 -3.89 -5.37 -17.33
N SER A 562 -4.31 -5.83 -18.50
CA SER A 562 -3.89 -5.35 -19.81
C SER A 562 -4.38 -3.93 -20.06
N ASP A 563 -3.80 -3.25 -21.06
CA ASP A 563 -4.27 -1.92 -21.45
C ASP A 563 -5.68 -2.01 -22.05
N ASN A 564 -6.57 -1.06 -21.74
CA ASN A 564 -7.93 -1.05 -22.28
C ASN A 564 -7.94 -0.99 -23.82
N THR A 565 -6.90 -0.40 -24.42
CA THR A 565 -6.73 -0.24 -25.88
C THR A 565 -6.25 -1.50 -26.60
N ASP A 566 -5.79 -2.52 -25.89
CA ASP A 566 -5.41 -3.78 -26.52
C ASP A 566 -6.64 -4.45 -27.17
N PRO A 567 -6.51 -5.18 -28.28
CA PRO A 567 -7.62 -5.93 -28.83
C PRO A 567 -8.09 -7.01 -27.84
N ASP A 568 -9.40 -7.20 -27.71
CA ASP A 568 -9.94 -8.26 -26.86
C ASP A 568 -9.56 -9.65 -27.38
N GLY A 569 -9.44 -10.62 -26.48
CA GLY A 569 -9.04 -11.98 -26.80
C GLY A 569 -8.41 -12.74 -25.63
N PRO A 570 -7.92 -13.97 -25.86
CA PRO A 570 -7.50 -14.89 -24.79
C PRO A 570 -6.30 -14.41 -23.95
N ASN A 571 -5.52 -13.47 -24.47
CA ASN A 571 -4.35 -12.91 -23.81
C ASN A 571 -4.63 -11.58 -23.09
N LYS A 572 -5.77 -10.94 -23.36
CA LYS A 572 -6.18 -9.71 -22.68
C LYS A 572 -6.93 -10.07 -21.40
N SER A 573 -6.64 -9.35 -20.33
CA SER A 573 -7.15 -9.72 -19.00
C SER A 573 -7.25 -8.51 -18.09
N ILE A 574 -8.25 -8.48 -17.21
CA ILE A 574 -8.33 -7.56 -16.08
C ILE A 574 -7.62 -8.19 -14.86
N TRP A 575 -7.90 -9.46 -14.60
CA TRP A 575 -7.37 -10.16 -13.42
C TRP A 575 -5.91 -10.60 -13.58
N GLY A 576 -5.41 -10.69 -14.80
CA GLY A 576 -4.19 -11.41 -15.10
C GLY A 576 -4.33 -12.93 -14.87
N LYS A 577 -3.34 -13.68 -15.34
CA LYS A 577 -3.37 -15.16 -15.32
C LYS A 577 -3.46 -15.73 -13.90
N GLN A 578 -2.70 -15.16 -12.95
CA GLN A 578 -2.56 -15.71 -11.61
C GLN A 578 -3.85 -15.57 -10.79
N GLN A 579 -4.43 -14.37 -10.74
CA GLN A 579 -5.67 -14.12 -10.01
C GLN A 579 -6.83 -14.89 -10.64
N ARG A 580 -6.96 -14.92 -11.97
CA ARG A 580 -8.04 -15.68 -12.63
C ARG A 580 -7.99 -17.16 -12.26
N GLN A 581 -6.80 -17.78 -12.33
CA GLN A 581 -6.62 -19.18 -11.96
C GLN A 581 -6.94 -19.41 -10.48
N TRP A 582 -6.36 -18.61 -9.59
CA TRP A 582 -6.62 -18.68 -8.15
C TRP A 582 -8.11 -18.54 -7.83
N LEU A 583 -8.81 -17.61 -8.47
CA LEU A 583 -10.23 -17.34 -8.25
C LEU A 583 -11.06 -18.58 -8.60
N MET A 584 -10.85 -19.13 -9.79
CA MET A 584 -11.58 -20.32 -10.26
C MET A 584 -11.29 -21.54 -9.38
N ASP A 585 -10.03 -21.78 -9.04
CA ASP A 585 -9.63 -22.94 -8.22
C ASP A 585 -10.16 -22.83 -6.80
N SER A 586 -10.07 -21.65 -6.17
CA SER A 586 -10.52 -21.46 -4.79
C SER A 586 -12.04 -21.47 -4.66
N ILE A 587 -12.78 -21.00 -5.66
CA ILE A 587 -14.25 -21.13 -5.71
C ILE A 587 -14.65 -22.61 -5.73
N LEU A 588 -13.98 -23.44 -6.54
CA LEU A 588 -14.25 -24.88 -6.62
C LEU A 588 -13.85 -25.63 -5.34
N ALA A 589 -12.77 -25.21 -4.70
CA ALA A 589 -12.32 -25.80 -3.44
C ALA A 589 -13.23 -25.45 -2.24
N SER A 590 -14.05 -24.40 -2.35
CA SER A 590 -14.92 -23.97 -1.26
C SER A 590 -16.09 -24.92 -1.04
N ASP A 591 -16.33 -25.28 0.21
CA ASP A 591 -17.47 -26.08 0.67
C ASP A 591 -18.53 -25.25 1.42
N ALA A 592 -18.52 -23.92 1.28
CA ALA A 592 -19.51 -23.03 1.90
C ALA A 592 -20.89 -23.24 1.27
N ASP A 593 -21.94 -23.05 2.07
CA ASP A 593 -23.33 -23.12 1.57
C ASP A 593 -23.61 -22.04 0.52
N PHE A 594 -23.03 -20.85 0.67
CA PHE A 594 -23.08 -19.79 -0.32
C PHE A 594 -21.70 -19.21 -0.62
N ARG A 595 -21.49 -18.86 -1.89
CA ARG A 595 -20.26 -18.27 -2.41
C ARG A 595 -20.57 -16.89 -3.00
N VAL A 596 -19.88 -15.85 -2.54
CA VAL A 596 -20.07 -14.49 -3.05
C VAL A 596 -18.75 -13.94 -3.56
N LEU A 597 -18.67 -13.58 -4.83
CA LEU A 597 -17.61 -12.74 -5.36
C LEU A 597 -18.04 -11.28 -5.21
N VAL A 598 -17.22 -10.45 -4.58
CA VAL A 598 -17.31 -9.00 -4.71
C VAL A 598 -16.23 -8.54 -5.68
N SER A 599 -16.61 -7.72 -6.66
CA SER A 599 -15.69 -7.19 -7.66
C SER A 599 -15.82 -5.67 -7.77
N PRO A 600 -14.72 -4.94 -7.99
CA PRO A 600 -14.80 -3.50 -8.21
C PRO A 600 -15.76 -3.12 -9.34
N CYS A 601 -15.70 -3.84 -10.46
CA CYS A 601 -16.40 -3.50 -11.68
C CYS A 601 -17.35 -4.62 -12.15
N PRO A 602 -18.35 -4.31 -13.00
CA PRO A 602 -19.27 -5.29 -13.59
C PRO A 602 -18.61 -6.43 -14.37
N ILE A 603 -19.19 -7.63 -14.23
CA ILE A 603 -18.93 -8.85 -14.99
C ILE A 603 -20.09 -9.20 -15.91
N VAL A 604 -21.33 -8.93 -15.51
CA VAL A 604 -22.54 -9.25 -16.30
C VAL A 604 -23.02 -8.05 -17.09
N GLY A 605 -23.19 -6.87 -16.47
CA GLY A 605 -23.78 -5.71 -17.15
C GLY A 605 -25.30 -5.86 -17.40
N PRO A 606 -25.90 -5.26 -18.45
CA PRO A 606 -25.25 -4.47 -19.49
C PRO A 606 -24.70 -3.14 -18.96
N ASP A 607 -23.80 -2.57 -19.73
CA ASP A 607 -23.12 -1.32 -19.40
C ASP A 607 -23.23 -0.32 -20.57
N ARG A 608 -22.70 0.89 -20.39
CA ARG A 608 -22.77 1.96 -21.39
C ARG A 608 -22.02 1.56 -22.67
N PRO A 609 -22.57 1.81 -23.88
CA PRO A 609 -21.91 1.46 -25.14
C PRO A 609 -20.54 2.10 -25.38
N ASN A 610 -20.25 3.22 -24.71
CA ASN A 610 -18.99 3.95 -24.84
C ASN A 610 -17.97 3.63 -23.73
N LYS A 611 -18.27 2.67 -22.83
CA LYS A 611 -17.35 2.22 -21.79
C LYS A 611 -16.56 1.00 -22.26
N ASN A 612 -15.30 0.94 -21.84
CA ASN A 612 -14.38 -0.13 -22.22
C ASN A 612 -13.35 -0.41 -21.11
N ASP A 613 -13.85 -0.67 -19.91
CA ASP A 613 -13.05 -0.75 -18.69
C ASP A 613 -13.37 -1.97 -17.80
N ASN A 614 -14.44 -2.72 -18.06
CA ASN A 614 -14.82 -3.89 -17.28
C ASN A 614 -15.20 -5.10 -18.13
N HIS A 615 -15.44 -6.24 -17.48
CA HIS A 615 -15.76 -7.53 -18.12
C HIS A 615 -17.13 -7.59 -18.83
N ALA A 616 -17.99 -6.61 -18.58
CA ALA A 616 -19.25 -6.44 -19.31
C ALA A 616 -19.09 -5.60 -20.60
N ASN A 617 -17.93 -4.94 -20.80
CA ASN A 617 -17.66 -4.15 -22.00
C ASN A 617 -17.01 -4.97 -23.11
N GLU A 618 -17.18 -4.53 -24.36
CA GLU A 618 -16.67 -5.23 -25.55
C GLU A 618 -15.16 -5.53 -25.49
N GLY A 619 -14.34 -4.62 -24.95
CA GLY A 619 -12.89 -4.82 -24.96
C GLY A 619 -12.36 -5.74 -23.87
N PHE A 620 -13.17 -6.26 -22.96
CA PHE A 620 -12.78 -7.34 -22.02
C PHE A 620 -13.82 -8.47 -21.99
N PHE A 621 -14.67 -8.54 -23.01
CA PHE A 621 -15.78 -9.47 -23.07
C PHE A 621 -15.32 -10.93 -23.10
N HIS A 622 -14.18 -11.23 -23.73
CA HIS A 622 -13.64 -12.59 -23.81
C HIS A 622 -13.39 -13.19 -22.42
N GLU A 623 -12.67 -12.48 -21.53
CA GLU A 623 -12.40 -12.96 -20.17
C GLU A 623 -13.69 -13.02 -19.34
N GLY A 624 -14.56 -12.01 -19.46
CA GLY A 624 -15.85 -12.00 -18.75
C GLY A 624 -16.72 -13.18 -19.16
N ASN A 625 -16.88 -13.41 -20.46
CA ASN A 625 -17.65 -14.52 -20.99
C ASN A 625 -17.03 -15.88 -20.65
N LEU A 626 -15.70 -16.00 -20.67
CA LEU A 626 -15.02 -17.22 -20.22
C LEU A 626 -15.41 -17.54 -18.78
N PHE A 627 -15.39 -16.55 -17.89
CA PHE A 627 -15.78 -16.74 -16.49
C PHE A 627 -17.27 -17.08 -16.35
N ARG A 628 -18.18 -16.34 -17.01
CA ARG A 628 -19.62 -16.62 -16.99
C ARG A 628 -19.94 -18.03 -17.52
N GLN A 629 -19.34 -18.44 -18.64
CA GLN A 629 -19.54 -19.80 -19.17
C GLN A 629 -18.97 -20.87 -18.24
N TRP A 630 -17.83 -20.59 -17.60
CA TRP A 630 -17.26 -21.50 -16.62
C TRP A 630 -18.16 -21.71 -15.40
N THR A 631 -18.79 -20.65 -14.84
CA THR A 631 -19.72 -20.82 -13.70
C THR A 631 -20.90 -21.73 -14.07
N LYS A 632 -21.43 -21.61 -15.31
CA LYS A 632 -22.45 -22.51 -15.86
C LYS A 632 -21.96 -23.94 -15.99
N GLN A 633 -20.77 -24.13 -16.57
CA GLN A 633 -20.17 -25.47 -16.77
C GLN A 633 -19.95 -26.20 -15.44
N GLN A 634 -19.51 -25.48 -14.41
CA GLN A 634 -19.31 -25.99 -13.06
C GLN A 634 -20.60 -26.07 -12.23
N LYS A 635 -21.75 -25.64 -12.81
CA LYS A 635 -23.08 -25.69 -12.17
C LYS A 635 -23.12 -24.97 -10.81
N LEU A 636 -22.45 -23.83 -10.70
CA LEU A 636 -22.36 -23.04 -9.46
C LEU A 636 -23.68 -22.32 -9.16
N LYS A 637 -24.68 -23.06 -8.67
CA LYS A 637 -26.03 -22.52 -8.39
C LYS A 637 -26.07 -21.56 -7.21
N ASN A 638 -25.17 -21.72 -6.26
CA ASN A 638 -25.04 -20.94 -5.01
C ASN A 638 -23.92 -19.89 -5.07
N PHE A 639 -23.56 -19.45 -6.28
CA PHE A 639 -22.54 -18.44 -6.52
C PHE A 639 -23.18 -17.14 -7.03
N TYR A 640 -22.81 -16.02 -6.40
CA TYR A 640 -23.34 -14.69 -6.70
C TYR A 640 -22.22 -13.68 -6.83
N VAL A 641 -22.44 -12.63 -7.63
CA VAL A 641 -21.51 -11.51 -7.80
C VAL A 641 -22.11 -10.24 -7.22
N CYS A 642 -21.36 -9.48 -6.45
CA CYS A 642 -21.67 -8.11 -6.07
C CYS A 642 -20.64 -7.17 -6.71
N CYS A 643 -21.03 -5.97 -7.14
CA CYS A 643 -20.08 -5.01 -7.69
C CYS A 643 -20.40 -3.54 -7.39
N GLY A 644 -19.44 -2.67 -7.68
CA GLY A 644 -19.59 -1.21 -7.68
C GLY A 644 -19.40 -0.62 -9.08
N ASP A 645 -18.60 0.45 -9.19
CA ASP A 645 -18.23 1.21 -10.40
C ASP A 645 -19.41 1.94 -11.08
N ARG A 646 -20.59 1.32 -11.10
CA ARG A 646 -21.80 1.87 -11.69
C ARG A 646 -22.63 2.63 -10.68
N HIS A 647 -22.98 3.85 -11.07
CA HIS A 647 -23.69 4.82 -10.25
C HIS A 647 -25.22 4.61 -10.36
N TRP A 648 -25.67 3.37 -10.36
CA TRP A 648 -27.07 2.96 -10.28
C TRP A 648 -27.14 1.55 -9.71
N GLN A 649 -28.25 1.21 -9.08
CA GLN A 649 -28.48 -0.11 -8.50
C GLN A 649 -29.09 -1.05 -9.54
N TYR A 650 -28.66 -2.31 -9.57
CA TYR A 650 -29.29 -3.31 -10.43
C TYR A 650 -29.08 -4.74 -9.93
N LEU A 651 -30.01 -5.63 -10.29
CA LEU A 651 -29.83 -7.08 -10.32
C LEU A 651 -29.86 -7.54 -11.77
N SER A 652 -28.72 -8.01 -12.25
CA SER A 652 -28.57 -8.61 -13.58
C SER A 652 -28.50 -10.13 -13.50
N VAL A 653 -29.11 -10.80 -14.47
CA VAL A 653 -29.06 -12.24 -14.67
C VAL A 653 -28.58 -12.49 -16.10
N ASP A 654 -27.37 -13.02 -16.26
CA ASP A 654 -26.83 -13.36 -17.58
C ASP A 654 -27.74 -14.41 -18.25
N PRO A 655 -28.40 -14.12 -19.38
CA PRO A 655 -29.40 -15.03 -19.94
C PRO A 655 -28.81 -16.38 -20.39
N ALA A 656 -27.52 -16.40 -20.75
CA ALA A 656 -26.86 -17.60 -21.24
C ALA A 656 -26.45 -18.55 -20.10
N THR A 657 -26.09 -18.01 -18.93
CA THR A 657 -25.43 -18.76 -17.86
C THR A 657 -26.23 -18.80 -16.56
N GLY A 658 -27.15 -17.86 -16.38
CA GLY A 658 -27.90 -17.65 -15.15
C GLY A 658 -27.09 -17.00 -14.03
N LEU A 659 -25.87 -16.51 -14.31
CA LEU A 659 -25.05 -15.84 -13.31
C LEU A 659 -25.74 -14.54 -12.86
N ARG A 660 -25.83 -14.36 -11.54
CA ARG A 660 -26.49 -13.20 -10.93
C ARG A 660 -25.46 -12.21 -10.42
N GLU A 661 -25.64 -10.94 -10.79
CA GLU A 661 -24.79 -9.82 -10.38
C GLU A 661 -25.64 -8.72 -9.75
N PHE A 662 -25.18 -8.19 -8.62
CA PHE A 662 -25.84 -7.14 -7.85
C PHE A 662 -24.92 -5.91 -7.77
N SER A 663 -25.27 -4.81 -8.45
CA SER A 663 -24.52 -3.55 -8.30
C SER A 663 -25.12 -2.68 -7.21
N CYS A 664 -24.28 -2.29 -6.25
CA CYS A 664 -24.73 -1.59 -5.04
C CYS A 664 -25.16 -0.12 -5.25
N GLY A 665 -24.80 0.48 -6.39
CA GLY A 665 -25.01 1.90 -6.64
C GLY A 665 -24.10 2.80 -5.78
N PRO A 666 -24.12 4.12 -6.02
CA PRO A 666 -23.22 5.05 -5.37
C PRO A 666 -23.75 5.45 -3.98
N ALA A 667 -22.89 6.04 -3.17
CA ALA A 667 -23.22 6.36 -1.77
C ALA A 667 -24.31 7.43 -1.57
N SER A 668 -24.65 8.22 -2.60
CA SER A 668 -25.68 9.26 -2.53
C SER A 668 -26.45 9.45 -3.84
N ASP A 669 -27.66 9.96 -3.74
CA ASP A 669 -28.51 10.26 -4.90
C ASP A 669 -27.88 11.29 -5.84
N ALA A 670 -27.13 12.25 -5.29
CA ALA A 670 -26.43 13.26 -6.07
C ALA A 670 -25.33 12.66 -6.97
N HIS A 671 -24.82 11.48 -6.62
CA HIS A 671 -23.80 10.78 -7.40
C HIS A 671 -24.39 9.77 -8.42
N ALA A 672 -25.67 9.43 -8.28
CA ALA A 672 -26.39 8.51 -9.16
C ALA A 672 -26.50 9.06 -10.60
N SER A 673 -25.96 8.35 -11.58
CA SER A 673 -25.87 8.88 -12.94
C SER A 673 -25.52 7.88 -14.05
N GLY A 674 -25.81 8.30 -15.28
CA GLY A 674 -25.36 7.75 -16.55
C GLY A 674 -25.75 6.31 -16.84
N SER A 675 -26.76 5.77 -16.16
CA SER A 675 -27.34 4.50 -16.57
C SER A 675 -27.83 4.55 -18.03
N PRO A 676 -27.61 3.49 -18.84
CA PRO A 676 -28.16 3.42 -20.20
C PRO A 676 -29.69 3.13 -20.23
N GLY A 677 -30.33 3.03 -19.07
CA GLY A 677 -31.70 2.53 -18.92
C GLY A 677 -31.72 1.05 -18.50
N GLN A 678 -32.91 0.54 -18.17
CA GLN A 678 -33.09 -0.87 -17.83
C GLN A 678 -33.16 -1.72 -19.11
N ASP A 679 -32.40 -2.81 -19.12
CA ASP A 679 -32.62 -3.91 -20.06
C ASP A 679 -33.45 -5.01 -19.38
N PRO A 680 -34.76 -5.17 -19.66
CA PRO A 680 -35.60 -6.11 -18.94
C PRO A 680 -35.27 -7.59 -19.21
N ASP A 681 -34.52 -7.90 -20.28
CA ASP A 681 -34.12 -9.27 -20.60
C ASP A 681 -32.94 -9.74 -19.74
N VAL A 682 -32.19 -8.79 -19.16
CA VAL A 682 -31.02 -9.07 -18.31
C VAL A 682 -31.24 -8.57 -16.87
N GLN A 683 -31.87 -7.41 -16.68
CA GLN A 683 -32.00 -6.74 -15.39
C GLN A 683 -33.39 -6.94 -14.77
N ALA A 684 -33.46 -7.85 -13.81
CA ALA A 684 -34.66 -8.09 -13.02
C ALA A 684 -34.99 -6.94 -12.05
N TYR A 685 -33.98 -6.14 -11.68
CA TYR A 685 -34.14 -4.90 -10.92
C TYR A 685 -33.18 -3.84 -11.45
N HIS A 686 -33.63 -2.60 -11.50
CA HIS A 686 -32.85 -1.45 -11.92
C HIS A 686 -33.39 -0.20 -11.23
N ASN A 687 -32.51 0.62 -10.68
CA ASN A 687 -32.89 1.90 -10.11
C ASN A 687 -31.71 2.90 -10.12
N VAL A 688 -31.94 4.10 -10.66
CA VAL A 688 -30.92 5.17 -10.70
C VAL A 688 -31.06 6.03 -9.44
N GLN A 689 -30.48 5.52 -8.35
CA GLN A 689 -30.47 6.17 -7.05
C GLN A 689 -29.17 5.86 -6.30
N GLY A 690 -28.91 6.62 -5.24
CA GLY A 690 -27.87 6.30 -4.28
C GLY A 690 -28.35 5.28 -3.24
N GLY A 691 -27.41 4.73 -2.49
CA GLY A 691 -27.69 3.77 -1.43
C GLY A 691 -26.57 2.76 -1.22
N TYR A 692 -26.96 1.54 -0.87
CA TYR A 692 -26.04 0.43 -0.66
C TYR A 692 -26.75 -0.91 -0.83
N LEU A 693 -25.96 -1.98 -1.00
CA LEU A 693 -26.46 -3.36 -1.00
C LEU A 693 -26.16 -3.97 0.36
N SER A 694 -27.14 -4.66 0.99
CA SER A 694 -26.85 -5.55 2.11
C SER A 694 -27.06 -7.01 1.72
N VAL A 695 -26.20 -7.88 2.26
CA VAL A 695 -26.27 -9.32 2.08
C VAL A 695 -26.40 -9.95 3.45
N SER A 696 -27.32 -10.91 3.60
CA SER A 696 -27.49 -11.68 4.83
C SER A 696 -27.52 -13.16 4.52
N VAL A 697 -26.68 -13.93 5.21
CA VAL A 697 -26.72 -15.40 5.23
C VAL A 697 -27.21 -15.82 6.60
N THR A 698 -28.34 -16.52 6.62
CA THR A 698 -29.03 -16.94 7.86
C THR A 698 -29.49 -18.38 7.74
N GLN A 699 -29.65 -19.09 8.86
CA GLN A 699 -30.19 -20.44 8.87
C GLN A 699 -31.50 -20.51 9.66
N GLU A 700 -32.53 -21.09 9.03
CA GLU A 700 -33.80 -21.37 9.69
C GLU A 700 -34.07 -22.88 9.61
N GLN A 701 -34.30 -23.52 10.76
CA GLN A 701 -34.54 -24.97 10.86
C GLN A 701 -33.48 -25.83 10.13
N GLY A 702 -32.20 -25.43 10.22
CA GLY A 702 -31.09 -26.12 9.57
C GLY A 702 -30.93 -25.82 8.08
N ARG A 703 -31.81 -25.03 7.47
CA ARG A 703 -31.73 -24.66 6.05
C ARG A 703 -31.10 -23.27 5.88
N PRO A 704 -29.94 -23.15 5.21
CA PRO A 704 -29.32 -21.86 4.97
C PRO A 704 -30.10 -21.08 3.89
N SER A 705 -30.16 -19.76 4.03
CA SER A 705 -30.68 -18.83 3.03
C SER A 705 -29.77 -17.63 2.88
N ILE A 706 -29.68 -17.09 1.67
CA ILE A 706 -29.00 -15.83 1.38
C ILE A 706 -30.01 -14.81 0.85
N ALA A 707 -29.91 -13.58 1.33
CA ALA A 707 -30.75 -12.47 0.89
C ALA A 707 -29.90 -11.25 0.52
N PHE A 708 -30.19 -10.65 -0.62
CA PHE A 708 -29.58 -9.45 -1.17
C PHE A 708 -30.62 -8.34 -1.18
N ARG A 709 -30.34 -7.20 -0.55
CA ARG A 709 -31.27 -6.09 -0.42
C ARG A 709 -30.66 -4.80 -0.94
N PHE A 710 -31.32 -4.17 -1.89
CA PHE A 710 -30.99 -2.80 -2.28
C PHE A 710 -31.65 -1.85 -1.30
N HIS A 711 -30.84 -0.99 -0.71
CA HIS A 711 -31.29 0.07 0.18
C HIS A 711 -31.13 1.42 -0.51
N GLY A 712 -32.08 2.33 -0.30
CA GLY A 712 -31.88 3.75 -0.56
C GLY A 712 -30.95 4.39 0.50
N VAL A 713 -30.65 5.69 0.33
CA VAL A 713 -29.72 6.43 1.21
C VAL A 713 -30.15 6.48 2.68
N ASP A 714 -31.45 6.35 2.95
CA ASP A 714 -32.05 6.35 4.30
C ASP A 714 -32.10 4.97 4.97
N GLY A 715 -31.71 3.91 4.24
CA GLY A 715 -31.75 2.52 4.70
C GLY A 715 -33.04 1.78 4.38
N ARG A 716 -34.04 2.40 3.74
CA ARG A 716 -35.25 1.72 3.27
C ARG A 716 -34.88 0.64 2.25
N VAL A 717 -35.41 -0.57 2.42
CA VAL A 717 -35.26 -1.65 1.43
C VAL A 717 -36.20 -1.38 0.26
N ASP A 718 -35.64 -1.13 -0.92
CA ASP A 718 -36.41 -0.91 -2.14
C ASP A 718 -36.64 -2.20 -2.93
N TYR A 719 -35.75 -3.18 -2.78
CA TYR A 719 -35.87 -4.49 -3.41
C TYR A 719 -35.11 -5.57 -2.63
N GLU A 720 -35.65 -6.79 -2.59
CA GLU A 720 -35.00 -7.97 -2.01
C GLU A 720 -35.01 -9.13 -3.01
N TYR A 721 -33.85 -9.74 -3.23
CA TYR A 721 -33.71 -11.08 -3.79
C TYR A 721 -33.35 -12.05 -2.67
N ARG A 722 -33.96 -13.24 -2.66
CA ARG A 722 -33.65 -14.28 -1.67
C ARG A 722 -33.54 -15.64 -2.32
N ASP A 723 -32.50 -16.38 -1.94
CA ASP A 723 -32.33 -17.78 -2.28
C ASP A 723 -32.32 -18.66 -1.02
N ARG A 724 -33.02 -19.80 -1.10
CA ARG A 724 -33.14 -20.80 -0.02
C ARG A 724 -32.58 -22.17 -0.45
N ASN A 725 -31.95 -22.23 -1.62
CA ASN A 725 -31.37 -23.44 -2.21
C ASN A 725 -29.86 -23.25 -2.33
N PRO A 726 -29.07 -23.64 -1.30
CA PRO A 726 -27.61 -23.63 -1.36
C PRO A 726 -27.05 -24.66 -2.38
#